data_AF-A0A1S1NDU7-F1
#
_entry.id   AF-A0A1S1NDU7-F1
#
_cell.length_a   1.000
_cell.length_b   1.000
_cell.length_c   1.000
_cell.angle_alpha   90.00
_cell.angle_beta   90.00
_cell.angle_gamma   90.00
#
_symmetry.space_group_name_H-M   'P 1'
#
loop_
_entity.id
_entity.type
_entity.pdbx_description
1 polymer ?
#
loop_
_entity_poly.entity_id
_entity_poly.type
_entity_poly.pdbx_seq_one_letter_code
_entity_poly.pdbx_strand_id
1 'polypeptide(L)'
;MSVVMNREVARDAGRDVRIARWVAIIAGLIGFVLSVATPLLPVVQTTATLTWPQHGQVNNVTAPLIALTPIEMTAKVPCSAVRSMPAAGGLLLGTAPAKGKEAALQGLFVTVTKDRVDITDRNVVVASVPRAAVESRDCQRIEIGSSHAGTFARFVGLKGRDGGWNDANLRPQIVGVFTDLTGPAPEGLEFSATIDTRFSSKPTTLKLAAIIAAIAATVIALVALWRLDRMDGRRMQRIIPARWRFFTLADAAVIFGFLLWYVIGANSSDDGYILGMARVAGHAGYMSNYFRWFGSPEDPFGWYYNLLALMTHVSDQSIWIRLPDLVAGLVCWLLLSREVLPRLGPAVTGSKPAVWAAGTVLLAAWMPFNNGLRPEPIIAVGSLITYVLIERAMNTGRLIPAALAIITAAFTLGIQPTGLIAVAALVAGGRPILRILVRRRHQVGIWPLVAPMLAAGFVVLTVVFADQTLRGVLEATRVRSAIGPSQAWYTENLRYYYLILPTVDGSLSRRFGFLIAALCLFTAVFIMLRRKRVPGVARGPAWRLMGVIFATMFFLMFTPTKWVHHFGLFAAVAAAMAALTTVLVSPAVLRWSRNRMAFVAAVLFLLALCFATTNGWWYVSSYGVPFNSSMPRLGGITVSTVFFALFAAAAVYAIWLHFAPRDRGEGRVARALTAAPVPVAAGFMVCVFVASMVAGIVRQYPTYSNGWANVRAFAGGCGLADDVLVEPDANDGFMPPLPGEYGALGPLGGTGAVGFSPDGVPEHTVAEAIRMTMTKPGTDYDWDAPTTLKTPGINGSTVPLPYGLDPKRVPLAGTYATGPQQVSKLASAWYRLPGQDDAHPLVVVTAAGVIAGNSVLHGHTGGQTVVLEYGTPGPDGAVVPGGRLVPFDLYGEQPDAWRNLRFDRSLIPGDATVVRVIAEDVSLTPRDWIAVTPPRVPELRSLQEYIGSSQPVLMDWAVGLAFPCQQPMLHTNGVTDIPKFRITPDYTAKKQDTDTWEDGVNGGLLGITDLLMRAHVMATYLSRDWGRDWGSLRKFDTIVDAVPADIELGSATRSGWWSPGEIRIKA
;
A
#
# COMPACT_ATOMS: atom_id res chain seq x y z
N MET A 1 -26.65 14.73 -70.28
CA MET A 1 -27.07 14.90 -68.87
C MET A 1 -26.19 14.15 -67.87
N SER A 2 -25.76 12.88 -68.10
CA SER A 2 -24.92 12.14 -67.13
C SER A 2 -23.49 12.72 -66.92
N VAL A 3 -22.92 13.40 -67.92
CA VAL A 3 -21.59 14.03 -67.83
C VAL A 3 -21.58 15.31 -66.98
N VAL A 4 -22.71 16.04 -66.94
CA VAL A 4 -22.85 17.27 -66.13
C VAL A 4 -23.08 16.90 -64.65
N MET A 5 -23.92 15.91 -64.40
CA MET A 5 -24.18 15.38 -63.05
C MET A 5 -22.92 14.76 -62.42
N ASN A 6 -22.08 14.06 -63.20
CA ASN A 6 -20.78 13.56 -62.74
C ASN A 6 -19.75 14.67 -62.45
N ARG A 7 -19.83 15.83 -63.13
CA ARG A 7 -18.95 16.99 -62.87
C ARG A 7 -19.34 17.75 -61.59
N GLU A 8 -20.63 17.86 -61.29
CA GLU A 8 -21.12 18.47 -60.03
C GLU A 8 -20.77 17.62 -58.82
N VAL A 9 -21.00 16.30 -58.88
CA VAL A 9 -20.62 15.36 -57.79
C VAL A 9 -19.10 15.34 -57.56
N ALA A 10 -18.29 15.43 -58.63
CA ALA A 10 -16.84 15.53 -58.50
C ALA A 10 -16.37 16.88 -57.92
N ARG A 11 -17.07 17.98 -58.23
CA ARG A 11 -16.82 19.31 -57.64
C ARG A 11 -17.17 19.35 -56.15
N ASP A 12 -18.29 18.78 -55.74
CA ASP A 12 -18.70 18.69 -54.34
C ASP A 12 -17.76 17.81 -53.52
N ALA A 13 -17.35 16.64 -54.06
CA ALA A 13 -16.34 15.79 -53.41
C ALA A 13 -14.99 16.50 -53.24
N GLY A 14 -14.56 17.31 -54.22
CA GLY A 14 -13.34 18.12 -54.11
C GLY A 14 -13.46 19.26 -53.08
N ARG A 15 -14.65 19.86 -52.94
CA ARG A 15 -14.96 20.89 -51.94
C ARG A 15 -14.94 20.32 -50.52
N ASP A 16 -15.55 19.16 -50.31
CA ASP A 16 -15.61 18.49 -49.01
C ASP A 16 -14.23 18.06 -48.49
N VAL A 17 -13.36 17.57 -49.38
CA VAL A 17 -11.97 17.25 -49.03
C VAL A 17 -11.21 18.50 -48.61
N ARG A 18 -11.40 19.62 -49.30
CA ARG A 18 -10.76 20.90 -48.94
C ARG A 18 -11.24 21.41 -47.58
N ILE A 19 -12.54 21.32 -47.29
CA ILE A 19 -13.11 21.69 -45.99
C ILE A 19 -12.53 20.81 -44.89
N ALA A 20 -12.56 19.48 -45.06
CA ALA A 20 -12.03 18.54 -44.07
C ALA A 20 -10.53 18.76 -43.80
N ARG A 21 -9.74 19.15 -44.81
CA ARG A 21 -8.33 19.53 -44.63
C ARG A 21 -8.18 20.76 -43.73
N TRP A 22 -8.92 21.83 -43.99
CA TRP A 22 -8.86 23.05 -43.18
C TRP A 22 -9.33 22.81 -41.74
N VAL A 23 -10.43 22.09 -41.57
CA VAL A 23 -10.95 21.74 -40.24
C VAL A 23 -9.92 20.91 -39.45
N ALA A 24 -9.29 19.91 -40.07
CA ALA A 24 -8.26 19.10 -39.44
C ALA A 24 -7.05 19.93 -38.97
N ILE A 25 -6.64 20.94 -39.75
CA ILE A 25 -5.54 21.85 -39.38
C ILE A 25 -5.96 22.76 -38.24
N ILE A 26 -7.04 23.54 -38.42
CA ILE A 26 -7.45 24.59 -37.50
C ILE A 26 -7.84 23.99 -36.15
N ALA A 27 -8.72 22.99 -36.14
CA ALA A 27 -9.14 22.34 -34.91
C ALA A 27 -7.99 21.56 -34.25
N GLY A 28 -7.09 20.96 -35.05
CA GLY A 28 -5.91 20.28 -34.52
C GLY A 28 -4.93 21.23 -33.83
N LEU A 29 -4.65 22.38 -34.44
CA LEU A 29 -3.76 23.39 -33.84
C LEU A 29 -4.39 24.06 -32.61
N ILE A 30 -5.70 24.38 -32.65
CA ILE A 30 -6.43 24.90 -31.49
C ILE A 30 -6.39 23.89 -30.34
N GLY A 31 -6.71 22.63 -30.61
CA GLY A 31 -6.68 21.55 -29.62
C GLY A 31 -5.30 21.40 -28.99
N PHE A 32 -4.24 21.43 -29.80
CA PHE A 32 -2.86 21.38 -29.31
C PHE A 32 -2.49 22.58 -28.43
N VAL A 33 -2.69 23.81 -28.92
CA VAL A 33 -2.28 25.04 -28.20
C VAL A 33 -3.04 25.17 -26.88
N LEU A 34 -4.36 24.95 -26.87
CA LEU A 34 -5.15 25.04 -25.64
C LEU A 34 -4.78 23.95 -24.63
N SER A 35 -4.47 22.73 -25.09
CA SER A 35 -4.00 21.65 -24.20
C SER A 35 -2.67 22.00 -23.54
N VAL A 36 -1.71 22.52 -24.31
CA VAL A 36 -0.39 22.95 -23.79
C VAL A 36 -0.50 24.16 -22.87
N ALA A 37 -1.44 25.07 -23.10
CA ALA A 37 -1.64 26.24 -22.28
C ALA A 37 -2.34 25.95 -20.94
N THR A 38 -3.14 24.87 -20.86
CA THR A 38 -3.96 24.52 -19.67
C THR A 38 -3.20 24.55 -18.34
N PRO A 39 -1.97 23.99 -18.22
CA PRO A 39 -1.21 23.98 -16.96
C PRO A 39 -0.77 25.37 -16.47
N LEU A 40 -0.79 26.37 -17.36
CA LEU A 40 -0.35 27.74 -17.10
C LEU A 40 -1.52 28.68 -16.75
N LEU A 41 -2.75 28.25 -17.00
CA LEU A 41 -3.94 29.08 -16.80
C LEU A 41 -4.24 29.28 -15.30
N PRO A 42 -4.92 30.39 -14.95
CA PRO A 42 -5.19 30.73 -13.55
C PRO A 42 -6.11 29.72 -12.86
N VAL A 43 -5.88 29.53 -11.56
CA VAL A 43 -6.71 28.75 -10.64
C VAL A 43 -7.13 29.62 -9.45
N VAL A 44 -8.21 29.25 -8.78
CA VAL A 44 -8.63 29.84 -7.51
C VAL A 44 -8.16 28.91 -6.39
N GLN A 45 -7.20 29.38 -5.58
CA GLN A 45 -6.71 28.67 -4.40
C GLN A 45 -7.58 29.06 -3.20
N THR A 46 -8.00 28.10 -2.38
CA THR A 46 -8.55 28.37 -1.04
C THR A 46 -7.40 28.66 -0.09
N THR A 47 -7.36 29.82 0.54
CA THR A 47 -6.32 30.16 1.53
C THR A 47 -6.84 29.89 2.94
N ALA A 48 -5.98 29.43 3.84
CA ALA A 48 -6.34 29.15 5.22
C ALA A 48 -5.33 29.76 6.19
N THR A 49 -5.83 30.42 7.23
CA THR A 49 -5.03 31.04 8.28
C THR A 49 -5.51 30.55 9.64
N LEU A 50 -4.56 30.14 10.49
CA LEU A 50 -4.80 29.83 11.88
C LEU A 50 -4.52 31.08 12.73
N THR A 51 -5.50 31.55 13.47
CA THR A 51 -5.37 32.67 14.42
C THR A 51 -5.65 32.20 15.85
N TRP A 52 -4.91 32.77 16.80
CA TRP A 52 -5.11 32.54 18.24
C TRP A 52 -4.67 33.81 19.00
N PRO A 53 -5.33 34.21 20.10
CA PRO A 53 -6.44 33.58 20.82
C PRO A 53 -7.79 33.57 20.07
N GLN A 54 -8.65 32.59 20.37
CA GLN A 54 -10.00 32.47 19.79
C GLN A 54 -11.07 32.73 20.84
N HIS A 55 -12.21 33.30 20.42
CA HIS A 55 -13.34 33.67 21.30
C HIS A 55 -12.95 34.50 22.55
N GLY A 56 -11.87 35.29 22.48
CA GLY A 56 -11.39 36.12 23.58
C GLY A 56 -10.85 35.34 24.79
N GLN A 57 -10.53 34.05 24.63
CA GLN A 57 -10.00 33.18 25.70
C GLN A 57 -8.66 32.58 25.30
N VAL A 58 -7.75 32.41 26.26
CA VAL A 58 -6.51 31.64 26.08
C VAL A 58 -6.77 30.17 26.37
N ASN A 59 -7.30 29.46 25.37
CA ASN A 59 -7.49 28.01 25.40
C ASN A 59 -6.53 27.33 24.42
N ASN A 60 -6.19 26.07 24.70
CA ASN A 60 -5.45 25.23 23.77
C ASN A 60 -6.32 24.88 22.56
N VAL A 61 -5.75 25.02 21.36
CA VAL A 61 -6.41 24.65 20.12
C VAL A 61 -5.57 23.69 19.30
N THR A 62 -6.20 22.74 18.63
CA THR A 62 -5.53 21.78 17.72
C THR A 62 -5.77 22.15 16.27
N ALA A 63 -4.70 22.15 15.49
CA ALA A 63 -4.71 22.35 14.04
C ALA A 63 -3.57 21.52 13.41
N PRO A 64 -3.67 20.19 13.42
CA PRO A 64 -2.62 19.30 12.89
C PRO A 64 -2.45 19.48 11.38
N LEU A 65 -1.35 20.12 10.97
CA LEU A 65 -1.09 20.43 9.56
C LEU A 65 -0.57 19.21 8.81
N ILE A 66 -1.21 18.84 7.69
CA ILE A 66 -0.78 17.70 6.85
C ILE A 66 0.58 17.94 6.18
N ALA A 67 0.89 19.20 5.87
CA ALA A 67 2.21 19.60 5.35
C ALA A 67 3.29 19.72 6.43
N LEU A 68 2.93 19.43 7.70
CA LEU A 68 3.71 19.59 8.93
C LEU A 68 4.09 21.05 9.27
N THR A 69 4.49 21.86 8.30
CA THR A 69 4.92 23.26 8.48
C THR A 69 4.00 24.27 7.79
N PRO A 70 3.84 25.49 8.33
CA PRO A 70 3.14 26.58 7.66
C PRO A 70 4.00 27.22 6.54
N ILE A 71 3.38 28.07 5.72
CA ILE A 71 4.13 28.95 4.79
C ILE A 71 4.95 29.96 5.62
N GLU A 72 4.28 30.62 6.57
CA GLU A 72 4.83 31.58 7.50
C GLU A 72 4.03 31.60 8.82
N MET A 73 4.68 32.05 9.88
CA MET A 73 4.12 32.16 11.23
C MET A 73 4.57 33.48 11.85
N THR A 74 3.65 34.16 12.52
CA THR A 74 3.95 35.33 13.36
C THR A 74 3.30 35.17 14.73
N ALA A 75 3.99 35.62 15.77
CA ALA A 75 3.43 35.71 17.12
C ALA A 75 3.84 37.04 17.77
N LYS A 76 2.90 37.71 18.40
CA LYS A 76 3.11 38.88 19.25
C LYS A 76 2.66 38.53 20.65
N VAL A 77 3.57 38.61 21.61
CA VAL A 77 3.29 38.28 23.00
C VAL A 77 3.59 39.50 23.86
N PRO A 78 2.59 40.14 24.50
CA PRO A 78 2.81 41.32 25.31
C PRO A 78 3.61 40.94 26.56
N CYS A 79 4.53 41.81 27.02
CA CYS A 79 5.35 41.47 28.20
C CYS A 79 4.52 41.39 29.49
N SER A 80 3.28 41.90 29.49
CA SER A 80 2.29 41.66 30.56
C SER A 80 1.92 40.19 30.73
N ALA A 81 1.89 39.39 29.64
CA ALA A 81 1.60 37.97 29.70
C ALA A 81 2.72 37.19 30.43
N VAL A 82 3.97 37.65 30.31
CA VAL A 82 5.10 37.11 31.09
C VAL A 82 4.95 37.46 32.57
N ARG A 83 4.52 38.69 32.89
CA ARG A 83 4.28 39.14 34.28
C ARG A 83 3.14 38.39 34.96
N SER A 84 2.15 37.89 34.21
CA SER A 84 1.06 37.08 34.77
C SER A 84 1.42 35.61 35.01
N MET A 85 2.59 35.16 34.53
CA MET A 85 3.04 33.79 34.76
C MET A 85 3.46 33.58 36.22
N PRO A 86 3.20 32.39 36.81
CA PRO A 86 3.71 32.04 38.13
C PRO A 86 5.24 32.21 38.25
N ALA A 87 5.73 32.32 39.48
CA ALA A 87 7.17 32.45 39.75
C ALA A 87 7.99 31.25 39.23
N ALA A 88 7.39 30.05 39.20
CA ALA A 88 8.01 28.86 38.61
C ALA A 88 8.12 28.94 37.07
N GLY A 89 7.33 29.79 36.42
CA GLY A 89 7.24 29.87 34.96
C GLY A 89 6.30 28.81 34.37
N GLY A 90 6.48 28.53 33.08
CA GLY A 90 5.67 27.60 32.29
C GLY A 90 5.74 27.88 30.79
N LEU A 91 4.90 27.20 30.02
CA LEU A 91 4.76 27.39 28.59
C LEU A 91 3.85 28.59 28.31
N LEU A 92 4.41 29.65 27.73
CA LEU A 92 3.62 30.82 27.35
C LEU A 92 2.90 30.61 26.01
N LEU A 93 3.61 30.02 25.04
CA LEU A 93 3.11 29.68 23.72
C LEU A 93 3.94 28.52 23.15
N GLY A 94 3.30 27.49 22.62
CA GLY A 94 3.94 26.39 21.90
C GLY A 94 3.15 25.95 20.68
N THR A 95 3.84 25.56 19.60
CA THR A 95 3.20 25.00 18.39
C THR A 95 2.94 23.50 18.46
N ALA A 96 3.40 22.87 19.55
CA ALA A 96 3.18 21.48 19.92
C ALA A 96 3.06 21.36 21.45
N PRO A 97 2.46 20.27 21.99
CA PRO A 97 2.45 20.03 23.43
C PRO A 97 3.88 19.81 23.95
N ALA A 98 4.25 20.46 25.07
CA ALA A 98 5.61 20.37 25.63
C ALA A 98 6.04 18.94 26.01
N LYS A 99 5.08 18.05 26.28
CA LYS A 99 5.31 16.63 26.60
C LYS A 99 5.11 15.68 25.40
N GLY A 100 5.03 16.24 24.19
CA GLY A 100 5.01 15.48 22.94
C GLY A 100 6.35 14.79 22.68
N LYS A 101 6.32 13.69 21.91
CA LYS A 101 7.53 12.98 21.52
C LYS A 101 8.40 13.89 20.66
N GLU A 102 9.65 14.07 21.07
CA GLU A 102 10.62 14.97 20.42
C GLU A 102 10.07 16.40 20.18
N ALA A 103 9.17 16.89 21.04
CA ALA A 103 8.46 18.14 20.79
C ALA A 103 9.40 19.34 20.58
N ALA A 104 10.42 19.47 21.44
CA ALA A 104 11.43 20.53 21.32
C ALA A 104 12.27 20.45 20.02
N LEU A 105 12.34 19.29 19.36
CA LEU A 105 13.07 19.08 18.10
C LEU A 105 12.25 19.49 16.86
N GLN A 106 10.93 19.60 16.98
CA GLN A 106 10.04 19.85 15.84
C GLN A 106 9.27 21.17 15.93
N GLY A 107 8.86 21.58 17.14
CA GLY A 107 8.03 22.77 17.36
C GLY A 107 8.79 23.97 17.90
N LEU A 108 8.09 25.11 17.92
CA LEU A 108 8.53 26.35 18.55
C LEU A 108 7.89 26.49 19.93
N PHE A 109 8.68 26.93 20.90
CA PHE A 109 8.26 27.14 22.28
C PHE A 109 8.77 28.48 22.80
N VAL A 110 7.87 29.23 23.42
CA VAL A 110 8.17 30.39 24.26
C VAL A 110 8.02 29.94 25.70
N THR A 111 9.15 29.69 26.35
CA THR A 111 9.19 29.18 27.73
C THR A 111 9.62 30.26 28.68
N VAL A 112 8.88 30.41 29.77
CA VAL A 112 9.25 31.30 30.88
C VAL A 112 9.76 30.40 32.00
N THR A 113 10.99 30.62 32.44
CA THR A 113 11.56 29.96 33.62
C THR A 113 11.59 30.95 34.79
N LYS A 114 12.20 30.56 35.91
CA LYS A 114 12.41 31.48 37.04
C LYS A 114 13.27 32.69 36.63
N ASP A 115 14.29 32.48 35.81
CA ASP A 115 15.33 33.48 35.56
C ASP A 115 15.36 34.00 34.12
N ARG A 116 14.76 33.28 33.16
CA ARG A 116 14.83 33.60 31.72
C ARG A 116 13.53 33.38 30.98
N VAL A 117 13.38 34.10 29.87
CA VAL A 117 12.41 33.85 28.81
C VAL A 117 13.19 33.35 27.60
N ASP A 118 12.96 32.10 27.23
CA ASP A 118 13.69 31.40 26.17
C ASP A 118 12.72 31.08 25.03
N ILE A 119 13.10 31.47 23.81
CA ILE A 119 12.40 31.16 22.57
C ILE A 119 13.24 30.12 21.85
N THR A 120 12.71 28.91 21.75
CA THR A 120 13.40 27.77 21.13
C THR A 120 12.59 27.24 19.96
N ASP A 121 13.27 26.84 18.90
CA ASP A 121 12.66 26.24 17.72
C ASP A 121 13.58 25.13 17.19
N ARG A 122 13.03 23.94 16.96
CA ARG A 122 13.75 22.77 16.43
C ARG A 122 15.11 22.50 17.10
N ASN A 123 15.14 22.48 18.43
CA ASN A 123 16.33 22.29 19.27
C ASN A 123 17.41 23.40 19.14
N VAL A 124 17.03 24.58 18.63
CA VAL A 124 17.88 25.77 18.55
C VAL A 124 17.28 26.88 19.42
N VAL A 125 18.12 27.56 20.20
CA VAL A 125 17.71 28.77 20.92
C VAL A 125 17.72 29.95 19.94
N VAL A 126 16.55 30.50 19.65
CA VAL A 126 16.37 31.66 18.77
C VAL A 126 16.73 32.94 19.52
N ALA A 127 16.24 33.08 20.76
CA ALA A 127 16.57 34.16 21.66
C ALA A 127 16.40 33.74 23.13
N SER A 128 17.21 34.31 24.02
CA SER A 128 17.16 34.07 25.47
C SER A 128 17.43 35.37 26.22
N VAL A 129 16.48 35.79 27.06
CA VAL A 129 16.54 37.08 27.76
C VAL A 129 16.23 36.89 29.25
N PRO A 130 16.94 37.57 30.18
CA PRO A 130 16.60 37.50 31.60
C PRO A 130 15.16 37.91 31.88
N ARG A 131 14.42 37.11 32.66
CA ARG A 131 13.01 37.33 32.97
C ARG A 131 12.77 38.70 33.61
N ALA A 132 13.64 39.13 34.52
CA ALA A 132 13.57 40.45 35.15
C ALA A 132 13.63 41.61 34.14
N ALA A 133 14.36 41.45 33.03
CA ALA A 133 14.41 42.47 31.97
C ALA A 133 13.11 42.50 31.15
N VAL A 134 12.51 41.33 30.91
CA VAL A 134 11.21 41.21 30.21
C VAL A 134 10.06 41.70 31.09
N GLU A 135 10.13 41.53 32.40
CA GLU A 135 9.11 42.01 33.35
C GLU A 135 9.19 43.53 33.58
N SER A 136 10.32 44.16 33.22
CA SER A 136 10.51 45.62 33.34
C SER A 136 9.49 46.42 32.53
N ARG A 137 9.38 47.73 32.85
CA ARG A 137 8.52 48.66 32.09
C ARG A 137 9.05 48.98 30.70
N ASP A 138 10.33 48.68 30.43
CA ASP A 138 10.96 48.94 29.14
C ASP A 138 10.50 47.92 28.08
N CYS A 139 10.18 46.69 28.49
CA CYS A 139 9.66 45.65 27.59
C CYS A 139 8.19 45.92 27.24
N GLN A 140 7.93 46.07 25.93
CA GLN A 140 6.58 46.28 25.41
C GLN A 140 5.95 44.96 24.96
N ARG A 141 6.61 44.24 24.06
CA ARG A 141 6.15 42.96 23.49
C ARG A 141 7.30 42.16 22.89
N ILE A 142 7.07 40.87 22.74
CA ILE A 142 7.93 39.92 22.02
C ILE A 142 7.30 39.70 20.65
N GLU A 143 8.06 39.94 19.58
CA GLU A 143 7.65 39.67 18.20
C GLU A 143 8.46 38.49 17.67
N ILE A 144 7.78 37.44 17.23
CA ILE A 144 8.37 36.24 16.65
C ILE A 144 7.88 36.13 15.22
N GLY A 145 8.80 35.97 14.28
CA GLY A 145 8.49 35.74 12.88
C GLY A 145 9.27 34.53 12.36
N SER A 146 8.59 33.60 11.71
CA SER A 146 9.19 32.46 11.04
C SER A 146 8.65 32.34 9.61
N SER A 147 9.52 32.49 8.61
CA SER A 147 9.15 32.47 7.21
C SER A 147 10.28 31.93 6.34
N HIS A 148 10.17 32.08 5.02
CA HIS A 148 11.26 31.78 4.09
C HIS A 148 12.54 32.60 4.33
N ALA A 149 12.47 33.72 5.06
CA ALA A 149 13.64 34.50 5.43
C ALA A 149 14.37 33.95 6.67
N GLY A 150 13.80 32.96 7.36
CA GLY A 150 14.31 32.43 8.63
C GLY A 150 13.39 32.68 9.81
N THR A 151 13.86 32.29 11.00
CA THR A 151 13.14 32.44 12.27
C THR A 151 13.86 33.48 13.13
N PHE A 152 13.15 34.55 13.50
CA PHE A 152 13.66 35.67 14.29
C PHE A 152 12.73 35.99 15.46
N ALA A 153 13.33 36.47 16.55
CA ALA A 153 12.63 36.95 17.72
C ALA A 153 13.17 38.32 18.15
N ARG A 154 12.26 39.25 18.42
CA ARG A 154 12.55 40.63 18.79
C ARG A 154 11.87 41.00 20.10
N PHE A 155 12.61 41.55 21.04
CA PHE A 155 12.10 42.01 22.34
C PHE A 155 11.95 43.53 22.30
N VAL A 156 10.79 43.99 21.83
CA VAL A 156 10.55 45.42 21.58
C VAL A 156 10.64 46.22 22.88
N GLY A 157 11.49 47.25 22.85
CA GLY A 157 11.78 48.11 23.99
C GLY A 157 13.07 47.76 24.74
N LEU A 158 13.63 46.55 24.54
CA LEU A 158 14.93 46.14 25.07
C LEU A 158 16.02 46.27 24.00
N LYS A 159 17.14 46.94 24.30
CA LYS A 159 18.26 47.11 23.35
C LYS A 159 19.18 45.89 23.33
N GLY A 160 19.55 45.43 22.12
CA GLY A 160 20.54 44.37 21.92
C GLY A 160 20.11 42.98 22.40
N ARG A 161 18.80 42.72 22.44
CA ARG A 161 18.20 41.45 22.92
C ARG A 161 17.46 40.67 21.83
N ASP A 162 17.55 41.12 20.58
CA ASP A 162 16.96 40.46 19.43
C ASP A 162 17.87 39.30 18.96
N GLY A 163 17.28 38.23 18.43
CA GLY A 163 17.98 37.04 17.99
C GLY A 163 17.28 36.35 16.82
N GLY A 164 17.98 35.42 16.18
CA GLY A 164 17.41 34.63 15.09
C GLY A 164 18.41 34.05 14.13
N TRP A 165 17.89 33.27 13.18
CA TRP A 165 18.64 32.49 12.22
C TRP A 165 18.03 32.63 10.84
N ASN A 166 18.85 32.95 9.84
CA ASN A 166 18.45 33.04 8.44
C ASN A 166 18.46 31.64 7.77
N ASP A 167 17.58 30.76 8.24
CA ASP A 167 17.37 29.42 7.67
C ASP A 167 15.88 29.11 7.53
N ALA A 168 15.42 28.95 6.29
CA ALA A 168 14.03 28.65 5.96
C ALA A 168 13.56 27.24 6.40
N ASN A 169 14.49 26.34 6.74
CA ASN A 169 14.17 25.00 7.24
C ASN A 169 13.84 24.99 8.72
N LEU A 170 14.10 26.10 9.43
CA LEU A 170 13.75 26.26 10.84
C LEU A 170 12.27 26.55 11.10
N ARG A 171 11.42 26.62 10.06
CA ARG A 171 9.98 26.80 10.27
C ARG A 171 9.42 25.69 11.18
N PRO A 172 8.63 26.04 12.21
CA PRO A 172 8.17 25.07 13.19
C PRO A 172 7.10 24.15 12.61
N GLN A 173 7.09 22.92 13.11
CA GLN A 173 5.94 22.05 12.94
C GLN A 173 4.78 22.55 13.80
N ILE A 174 3.57 22.61 13.23
CA ILE A 174 2.35 23.05 13.93
C ILE A 174 1.38 21.88 14.02
N VAL A 175 1.05 21.49 15.27
CA VAL A 175 -0.09 20.60 15.57
C VAL A 175 -1.21 21.30 16.35
N GLY A 176 -0.97 22.56 16.72
CA GLY A 176 -1.91 23.41 17.44
C GLY A 176 -1.22 24.64 18.02
N VAL A 177 -1.93 25.36 18.88
CA VAL A 177 -1.36 26.43 19.71
C VAL A 177 -1.68 26.08 21.16
N PHE A 178 -0.63 25.85 21.95
CA PHE A 178 -0.71 25.37 23.32
C PHE A 178 -0.09 26.36 24.29
N THR A 179 -0.70 26.51 25.47
CA THR A 179 -0.26 27.43 26.52
C THR A 179 -0.61 26.87 27.91
N ASP A 180 0.13 27.29 28.92
CA ASP A 180 -0.21 27.10 30.34
C ASP A 180 -1.00 28.31 30.89
N LEU A 181 -1.23 29.36 30.09
CA LEU A 181 -2.10 30.48 30.47
C LEU A 181 -3.57 30.03 30.55
N THR A 182 -4.34 30.69 31.41
CA THR A 182 -5.78 30.45 31.56
C THR A 182 -6.54 31.76 31.71
N GLY A 183 -7.77 31.82 31.18
CA GLY A 183 -8.69 32.96 31.35
C GLY A 183 -8.78 33.86 30.10
N PRO A 184 -9.14 35.15 30.26
CA PRO A 184 -9.37 36.04 29.14
C PRO A 184 -8.06 36.34 28.40
N ALA A 185 -8.16 36.50 27.07
CA ALA A 185 -7.02 36.86 26.23
C ALA A 185 -6.45 38.23 26.61
N PRO A 186 -5.14 38.32 26.96
CA PRO A 186 -4.48 39.60 27.17
C PRO A 186 -4.50 40.45 25.90
N GLU A 187 -4.71 41.77 26.06
CA GLU A 187 -4.64 42.71 24.95
C GLU A 187 -3.26 42.67 24.27
N GLY A 188 -3.26 42.56 22.94
CA GLY A 188 -2.04 42.49 22.12
C GLY A 188 -1.37 41.11 22.03
N LEU A 189 -1.95 40.07 22.64
CA LEU A 189 -1.55 38.67 22.39
C LEU A 189 -2.13 38.22 21.06
N GLU A 190 -1.26 37.89 20.10
CA GLU A 190 -1.65 37.47 18.75
C GLU A 190 -0.74 36.35 18.26
N PHE A 191 -1.31 35.36 17.60
CA PHE A 191 -0.64 34.34 16.84
C PHE A 191 -1.36 34.21 15.49
N SER A 192 -0.59 34.14 14.41
CA SER A 192 -1.11 33.91 13.08
C SER A 192 -0.17 33.02 12.28
N ALA A 193 -0.69 31.95 11.70
CA ALA A 193 0.04 31.06 10.80
C ALA A 193 -0.71 30.87 9.48
N THR A 194 -0.04 31.12 8.36
CA THR A 194 -0.58 30.87 7.03
C THR A 194 -0.36 29.41 6.67
N ILE A 195 -1.44 28.64 6.58
CA ILE A 195 -1.40 27.21 6.29
C ILE A 195 -1.09 27.01 4.81
N ASP A 196 -0.26 26.01 4.50
CA ASP A 196 0.08 25.68 3.12
C ASP A 196 -1.03 24.89 2.43
N THR A 197 -1.94 25.61 1.77
CA THR A 197 -3.05 25.05 1.00
C THR A 197 -2.81 25.06 -0.51
N ARG A 198 -1.54 25.08 -0.96
CA ARG A 198 -1.18 25.29 -2.38
C ARG A 198 -1.83 24.31 -3.36
N PHE A 199 -2.18 23.10 -2.89
CA PHE A 199 -2.78 22.04 -3.70
C PHE A 199 -4.31 22.06 -3.70
N SER A 200 -4.94 22.77 -2.75
CA SER A 200 -6.40 22.92 -2.67
C SER A 200 -6.86 24.05 -3.59
N SER A 201 -7.07 23.72 -4.87
CA SER A 201 -7.47 24.67 -5.89
C SER A 201 -8.75 24.27 -6.63
N LYS A 202 -9.29 25.21 -7.42
CA LYS A 202 -10.33 24.94 -8.42
C LYS A 202 -10.00 25.68 -9.71
N PRO A 203 -10.32 25.10 -10.89
CA PRO A 203 -10.10 25.79 -12.16
C PRO A 203 -10.97 27.04 -12.27
N THR A 204 -10.40 28.14 -12.78
CA THR A 204 -11.20 29.31 -13.18
C THR A 204 -12.09 28.98 -14.38
N THR A 205 -13.08 29.83 -14.65
CA THR A 205 -13.92 29.72 -15.86
C THR A 205 -13.10 29.73 -17.14
N LEU A 206 -12.02 30.52 -17.19
CA LEU A 206 -11.08 30.55 -18.32
C LEU A 206 -10.38 29.19 -18.51
N LYS A 207 -9.84 28.62 -17.42
CA LYS A 207 -9.19 27.30 -17.45
C LYS A 207 -10.18 26.21 -17.89
N LEU A 208 -11.39 26.22 -17.33
CA LEU A 208 -12.44 25.26 -17.70
C LEU A 208 -12.88 25.39 -19.16
N ALA A 209 -13.08 26.61 -19.65
CA ALA A 209 -13.43 26.86 -21.05
C ALA A 209 -12.33 26.40 -22.01
N ALA A 210 -11.05 26.63 -21.67
CA ALA A 210 -9.92 26.16 -22.46
C ALA A 210 -9.84 24.63 -22.49
N ILE A 211 -10.07 23.95 -21.37
CA ILE A 211 -10.16 22.48 -21.28
C ILE A 211 -11.25 21.95 -22.21
N ILE A 212 -12.48 22.49 -22.10
CA ILE A 212 -13.62 22.05 -22.91
C ILE A 212 -13.34 22.28 -24.40
N ALA A 213 -12.84 23.47 -24.76
CA ALA A 213 -12.52 23.82 -26.14
C ALA A 213 -11.39 22.95 -26.71
N ALA A 214 -10.36 22.62 -25.92
CA ALA A 214 -9.27 21.74 -26.33
C ALA A 214 -9.76 20.32 -26.65
N ILE A 215 -10.62 19.76 -25.79
CA ILE A 215 -11.23 18.43 -25.98
C ILE A 215 -12.13 18.44 -27.23
N ALA A 216 -13.03 19.42 -27.34
CA ALA A 216 -13.93 19.55 -28.48
C ALA A 216 -13.16 19.71 -29.80
N ALA A 217 -12.15 20.58 -29.83
CA ALA A 217 -11.32 20.79 -31.01
C ALA A 217 -10.53 19.53 -31.41
N THR A 218 -10.03 18.76 -30.43
CA THR A 218 -9.38 17.48 -30.69
C THR A 218 -10.35 16.46 -31.30
N VAL A 219 -11.57 16.34 -30.77
CA VAL A 219 -12.61 15.46 -31.33
C VAL A 219 -12.96 15.87 -32.76
N ILE A 220 -13.17 17.16 -33.01
CA ILE A 220 -13.45 17.70 -34.36
C ILE A 220 -12.29 17.39 -35.32
N ALA A 221 -11.04 17.58 -34.90
CA ALA A 221 -9.85 17.29 -35.71
C ALA A 221 -9.76 15.80 -36.07
N LEU A 222 -10.09 14.90 -35.14
CA LEU A 222 -10.13 13.46 -35.40
C LEU A 222 -11.29 13.09 -36.34
N VAL A 223 -12.47 13.68 -36.18
CA VAL A 223 -13.58 13.44 -37.11
C VAL A 223 -13.21 13.90 -38.53
N ALA A 224 -12.52 15.04 -38.65
CA ALA A 224 -12.01 15.53 -39.93
C ALA A 224 -10.93 14.60 -40.53
N LEU A 225 -9.97 14.14 -39.72
CA LEU A 225 -8.95 13.18 -40.17
C LEU A 225 -9.58 11.84 -40.58
N TRP A 226 -10.63 11.39 -39.89
CA TRP A 226 -11.40 10.20 -40.27
C TRP A 226 -12.07 10.36 -41.63
N ARG A 227 -12.66 11.54 -41.90
CA ARG A 227 -13.25 11.85 -43.20
C ARG A 227 -12.20 11.84 -44.31
N LEU A 228 -11.01 12.40 -44.07
CA LEU A 228 -9.88 12.35 -45.02
C LEU A 228 -9.37 10.92 -45.26
N ASP A 229 -9.39 10.06 -44.24
CA ASP A 229 -8.95 8.67 -44.37
C ASP A 229 -9.86 7.83 -45.29
N ARG A 230 -11.12 8.24 -45.48
CA ARG A 230 -12.14 7.54 -46.28
C ARG A 230 -12.06 7.79 -47.80
N MET A 231 -11.12 8.63 -48.25
CA MET A 231 -10.91 8.86 -49.69
C MET A 231 -10.41 7.61 -50.44
N ASP A 232 -9.98 6.57 -49.72
CA ASP A 232 -9.58 5.28 -50.30
C ASP A 232 -10.76 4.41 -50.79
N GLY A 233 -12.00 4.89 -50.64
CA GLY A 233 -13.23 4.19 -51.08
C GLY A 233 -13.63 2.99 -50.21
N ARG A 234 -12.83 2.62 -49.21
CA ARG A 234 -13.09 1.44 -48.37
C ARG A 234 -14.09 1.77 -47.27
N ARG A 235 -15.09 0.91 -47.06
CA ARG A 235 -16.08 1.04 -45.98
C ARG A 235 -15.92 -0.08 -44.96
N MET A 236 -16.28 0.20 -43.71
CA MET A 236 -16.42 -0.84 -42.68
C MET A 236 -17.67 -1.65 -43.03
N GLN A 237 -17.51 -2.82 -43.64
CA GLN A 237 -18.65 -3.61 -44.12
C GLN A 237 -19.50 -4.22 -42.98
N ARG A 238 -18.87 -4.54 -41.84
CA ARG A 238 -19.54 -5.09 -40.65
C ARG A 238 -18.99 -4.43 -39.39
N ILE A 239 -19.88 -4.12 -38.45
CA ILE A 239 -19.51 -3.56 -37.14
C ILE A 239 -18.79 -4.61 -36.31
N ILE A 240 -19.33 -5.83 -36.24
CA ILE A 240 -18.72 -6.98 -35.56
C ILE A 240 -18.21 -7.97 -36.61
N PRO A 241 -16.88 -8.17 -36.74
CA PRO A 241 -16.31 -9.15 -37.65
C PRO A 241 -16.75 -10.58 -37.32
N ALA A 242 -16.76 -11.49 -38.30
CA ALA A 242 -17.18 -12.88 -38.08
C ALA A 242 -16.38 -13.59 -36.97
N ARG A 243 -15.10 -13.26 -36.80
CA ARG A 243 -14.23 -13.80 -35.75
C ARG A 243 -14.65 -13.46 -34.31
N TRP A 244 -15.46 -12.42 -34.11
CA TRP A 244 -15.98 -12.04 -32.78
C TRP A 244 -17.27 -12.77 -32.41
N ARG A 245 -17.88 -13.51 -33.34
CA ARG A 245 -19.17 -14.20 -33.13
C ARG A 245 -19.02 -15.57 -32.49
N PHE A 246 -17.83 -16.17 -32.52
CA PHE A 246 -17.62 -17.52 -32.02
C PHE A 246 -17.14 -17.49 -30.57
N PHE A 247 -17.74 -18.36 -29.76
CA PHE A 247 -17.35 -18.59 -28.38
C PHE A 247 -16.66 -19.95 -28.28
N THR A 248 -15.52 -20.02 -27.60
CA THR A 248 -14.68 -21.22 -27.51
C THR A 248 -14.58 -21.70 -26.06
N LEU A 249 -14.18 -22.96 -25.87
CA LEU A 249 -13.92 -23.50 -24.52
C LEU A 249 -12.82 -22.72 -23.78
N ALA A 250 -11.83 -22.20 -24.51
CA ALA A 250 -10.81 -21.34 -23.92
C ALA A 250 -11.40 -20.04 -23.39
N ASP A 251 -12.43 -19.48 -24.06
CA ASP A 251 -13.15 -18.31 -23.55
C ASP A 251 -13.90 -18.62 -22.26
N ALA A 252 -14.62 -19.74 -22.23
CA ALA A 252 -15.31 -20.19 -21.03
C ALA A 252 -14.34 -20.34 -19.85
N ALA A 253 -13.20 -21.01 -20.07
CA ALA A 253 -12.22 -21.26 -19.03
C ALA A 253 -11.53 -19.97 -18.53
N VAL A 254 -11.16 -19.06 -19.43
CA VAL A 254 -10.51 -17.80 -19.05
C VAL A 254 -11.48 -16.87 -18.33
N ILE A 255 -12.70 -16.71 -18.85
CA ILE A 255 -13.73 -15.86 -18.23
C ILE A 255 -14.10 -16.43 -16.85
N PHE A 256 -14.33 -17.74 -16.73
CA PHE A 256 -14.59 -18.37 -15.45
C PHE A 256 -13.41 -18.21 -14.47
N GLY A 257 -12.17 -18.40 -14.95
CA GLY A 257 -10.97 -18.19 -14.14
C GLY A 257 -10.86 -16.78 -13.59
N PHE A 258 -11.16 -15.75 -14.40
CA PHE A 258 -11.22 -14.36 -13.95
C PHE A 258 -12.32 -14.12 -12.92
N LEU A 259 -13.55 -14.57 -13.19
CA LEU A 259 -14.68 -14.38 -12.28
C LEU A 259 -14.48 -15.09 -10.95
N LEU A 260 -13.95 -16.31 -10.97
CA LEU A 260 -13.63 -17.06 -9.77
C LEU A 260 -12.54 -16.33 -8.97
N TRP A 261 -11.42 -16.00 -9.60
CA TRP A 261 -10.30 -15.34 -8.94
C TRP A 261 -10.64 -13.94 -8.42
N TYR A 262 -11.55 -13.24 -9.07
CA TYR A 262 -12.04 -11.94 -8.60
C TYR A 262 -12.67 -12.04 -7.19
N VAL A 263 -13.45 -13.11 -6.97
CA VAL A 263 -14.14 -13.35 -5.70
C VAL A 263 -13.21 -13.97 -4.66
N ILE A 264 -12.48 -15.03 -5.01
CA ILE A 264 -11.73 -15.84 -4.03
C ILE A 264 -10.22 -15.53 -3.97
N GLY A 265 -9.71 -14.78 -4.95
CA GLY A 265 -8.28 -14.62 -5.18
C GLY A 265 -7.60 -13.65 -4.21
N ALA A 266 -6.27 -13.71 -4.23
CA ALA A 266 -5.42 -12.79 -3.48
C ALA A 266 -5.49 -11.36 -4.03
N ASN A 267 -5.23 -10.42 -3.14
CA ASN A 267 -5.15 -8.98 -3.39
C ASN A 267 -3.71 -8.50 -3.61
N SER A 268 -3.55 -7.24 -4.03
CA SER A 268 -2.23 -6.61 -4.16
C SER A 268 -1.80 -5.92 -2.85
N SER A 269 -0.53 -5.55 -2.71
CA SER A 269 0.00 -4.93 -1.48
C SER A 269 -0.58 -3.55 -1.20
N ASP A 270 -0.77 -2.73 -2.24
CA ASP A 270 -1.07 -1.31 -2.11
C ASP A 270 -2.58 -1.02 -2.21
N ASP A 271 -3.42 -2.05 -2.04
CA ASP A 271 -4.86 -1.89 -2.17
C ASP A 271 -5.41 -0.96 -1.09
N GLY A 272 -4.93 -1.09 0.16
CA GLY A 272 -5.27 -0.17 1.24
C GLY A 272 -4.73 1.25 1.02
N TYR A 273 -3.55 1.37 0.39
CA TYR A 273 -2.91 2.65 0.06
C TYR A 273 -3.80 3.47 -0.89
N ILE A 274 -4.19 2.86 -2.01
CA ILE A 274 -4.97 3.53 -3.05
C ILE A 274 -6.40 3.77 -2.58
N LEU A 275 -7.00 2.83 -1.84
CA LEU A 275 -8.34 3.01 -1.28
C LEU A 275 -8.36 4.16 -0.26
N GLY A 276 -7.37 4.23 0.64
CA GLY A 276 -7.25 5.32 1.61
C GLY A 276 -7.18 6.68 0.93
N MET A 277 -6.31 6.83 -0.08
CA MET A 277 -6.21 8.05 -0.86
C MET A 277 -7.50 8.42 -1.61
N ALA A 278 -8.16 7.43 -2.23
CA ALA A 278 -9.40 7.67 -2.96
C ALA A 278 -10.55 8.11 -2.04
N ARG A 279 -10.67 7.52 -0.84
CA ARG A 279 -11.72 7.86 0.15
C ARG A 279 -11.56 9.25 0.73
N VAL A 280 -10.33 9.72 0.95
CA VAL A 280 -10.08 11.06 1.52
C VAL A 280 -10.10 12.18 0.48
N ALA A 281 -9.84 11.88 -0.80
CA ALA A 281 -9.69 12.89 -1.86
C ALA A 281 -10.92 13.78 -2.05
N GLY A 282 -12.14 13.22 -1.90
CA GLY A 282 -13.39 13.98 -2.03
C GLY A 282 -13.52 15.11 -1.02
N HIS A 283 -13.03 14.90 0.21
CA HIS A 283 -13.06 15.89 1.29
C HIS A 283 -11.87 16.86 1.24
N ALA A 284 -10.69 16.36 0.86
CA ALA A 284 -9.48 17.17 0.67
C ALA A 284 -9.59 18.18 -0.48
N GLY A 285 -10.40 17.85 -1.50
CA GLY A 285 -10.57 18.65 -2.70
C GLY A 285 -9.49 18.44 -3.77
N TYR A 286 -8.54 17.54 -3.53
CA TYR A 286 -7.50 17.12 -4.48
C TYR A 286 -7.02 15.70 -4.17
N MET A 287 -6.38 15.02 -5.13
CA MET A 287 -5.86 13.65 -4.96
C MET A 287 -4.51 13.64 -4.22
N SER A 288 -4.55 13.86 -2.91
CA SER A 288 -3.37 13.84 -2.05
C SER A 288 -2.74 12.45 -1.97
N ASN A 289 -1.41 12.38 -1.99
CA ASN A 289 -0.73 11.27 -1.34
C ASN A 289 -0.93 11.42 0.16
N TYR A 290 -1.80 10.58 0.71
CA TYR A 290 -2.28 10.70 2.08
C TYR A 290 -1.24 10.26 3.11
N PHE A 291 -0.40 9.29 2.78
CA PHE A 291 0.47 8.60 3.74
C PHE A 291 1.89 9.17 3.82
N ARG A 292 2.37 9.85 2.77
CA ARG A 292 3.77 10.28 2.66
C ARG A 292 3.87 11.60 1.88
N TRP A 293 5.03 12.25 1.95
CA TRP A 293 5.38 13.41 1.14
C TRP A 293 4.51 14.64 1.39
N PHE A 294 4.19 14.93 2.66
CA PHE A 294 3.66 16.21 3.13
C PHE A 294 2.33 16.59 2.46
N GLY A 295 1.47 15.61 2.17
CA GLY A 295 0.19 15.82 1.49
C GLY A 295 0.31 16.20 0.01
N SER A 296 1.47 16.02 -0.63
CA SER A 296 1.62 16.35 -2.06
C SER A 296 0.75 15.48 -2.98
N PRO A 297 0.15 16.03 -4.05
CA PRO A 297 -0.78 15.30 -4.93
C PRO A 297 -0.07 14.26 -5.81
N GLU A 298 -0.74 13.15 -6.15
CA GLU A 298 -0.22 12.14 -7.11
C GLU A 298 -0.05 12.65 -8.55
N ASP A 299 -0.60 13.81 -8.86
CA ASP A 299 -0.37 14.46 -10.15
C ASP A 299 1.15 14.65 -10.39
N PRO A 300 1.64 14.35 -11.61
CA PRO A 300 0.89 14.29 -12.87
C PRO A 300 0.31 12.89 -13.21
N PHE A 301 0.43 11.91 -12.32
CA PHE A 301 0.00 10.52 -12.57
C PHE A 301 -1.10 10.13 -11.58
N GLY A 302 -2.36 10.46 -11.86
CA GLY A 302 -3.41 10.25 -10.87
C GLY A 302 -4.85 10.27 -11.36
N TRP A 303 -5.10 10.43 -12.68
CA TRP A 303 -6.48 10.54 -13.17
C TRP A 303 -7.31 9.28 -12.88
N TYR A 304 -6.67 8.10 -12.85
CA TYR A 304 -7.34 6.84 -12.53
C TYR A 304 -7.83 6.78 -11.07
N TYR A 305 -7.08 7.35 -10.13
CA TYR A 305 -7.51 7.37 -8.73
C TYR A 305 -8.74 8.27 -8.52
N ASN A 306 -8.92 9.29 -9.35
CA ASN A 306 -10.14 10.10 -9.36
C ASN A 306 -11.37 9.29 -9.81
N LEU A 307 -11.20 8.29 -10.69
CA LEU A 307 -12.29 7.35 -10.99
C LEU A 307 -12.64 6.52 -9.75
N LEU A 308 -11.63 6.01 -9.02
CA LEU A 308 -11.87 5.26 -7.79
C LEU A 308 -12.55 6.12 -6.72
N ALA A 309 -12.14 7.38 -6.55
CA ALA A 309 -12.79 8.33 -5.66
C ALA A 309 -14.25 8.64 -6.02
N LEU A 310 -14.64 8.52 -7.30
CA LEU A 310 -16.05 8.59 -7.69
C LEU A 310 -16.79 7.28 -7.40
N MET A 311 -16.11 6.14 -7.46
CA MET A 311 -16.69 4.83 -7.20
C MET A 311 -16.95 4.59 -5.70
N THR A 312 -16.16 5.20 -4.80
CA THR A 312 -16.34 5.12 -3.34
C THR A 312 -17.65 5.75 -2.88
N HIS A 313 -18.23 6.69 -3.65
CA HIS A 313 -19.56 7.23 -3.38
C HIS A 313 -20.68 6.16 -3.46
N VAL A 314 -20.44 5.04 -4.13
CA VAL A 314 -21.37 3.91 -4.20
C VAL A 314 -21.05 2.90 -3.09
N SER A 315 -19.80 2.45 -2.99
CA SER A 315 -19.34 1.51 -1.98
C SER A 315 -17.82 1.44 -1.96
N ASP A 316 -17.25 1.14 -0.78
CA ASP A 316 -15.81 0.94 -0.59
C ASP A 316 -15.45 -0.55 -0.46
N GLN A 317 -16.44 -1.43 -0.64
CA GLN A 317 -16.27 -2.87 -0.51
C GLN A 317 -15.32 -3.42 -1.59
N SER A 318 -14.46 -4.37 -1.21
CA SER A 318 -13.42 -4.96 -2.06
C SER A 318 -13.97 -5.55 -3.38
N ILE A 319 -15.18 -6.11 -3.37
CA ILE A 319 -15.83 -6.69 -4.56
C ILE A 319 -16.39 -5.65 -5.54
N TRP A 320 -16.50 -4.39 -5.15
CA TRP A 320 -16.96 -3.30 -6.01
C TRP A 320 -15.79 -2.46 -6.53
N ILE A 321 -14.93 -2.00 -5.62
CA ILE A 321 -13.88 -1.03 -5.97
C ILE A 321 -12.84 -1.62 -6.95
N ARG A 322 -12.66 -2.95 -6.95
CA ARG A 322 -11.75 -3.69 -7.85
C ARG A 322 -12.37 -4.04 -9.22
N LEU A 323 -13.62 -3.66 -9.48
CA LEU A 323 -14.32 -4.00 -10.73
C LEU A 323 -13.57 -3.55 -12.01
N PRO A 324 -12.85 -2.41 -12.05
CA PRO A 324 -12.09 -2.00 -13.24
C PRO A 324 -11.04 -3.04 -13.67
N ASP A 325 -10.43 -3.75 -12.71
CA ASP A 325 -9.41 -4.78 -12.98
C ASP A 325 -10.01 -5.99 -13.68
N LEU A 326 -11.17 -6.46 -13.21
CA LEU A 326 -11.90 -7.56 -13.84
C LEU A 326 -12.27 -7.19 -15.29
N VAL A 327 -12.82 -5.99 -15.48
CA VAL A 327 -13.18 -5.50 -16.82
C VAL A 327 -11.95 -5.42 -17.72
N ALA A 328 -10.83 -4.90 -17.22
CA ALA A 328 -9.58 -4.83 -17.96
C ALA A 328 -9.05 -6.22 -18.36
N GLY A 329 -9.13 -7.21 -17.46
CA GLY A 329 -8.74 -8.59 -17.74
C GLY A 329 -9.58 -9.24 -18.83
N LEU A 330 -10.91 -9.07 -18.77
CA LEU A 330 -11.83 -9.57 -19.79
C LEU A 330 -11.61 -8.89 -21.15
N VAL A 331 -11.44 -7.57 -21.18
CA VAL A 331 -11.13 -6.82 -22.42
C VAL A 331 -9.77 -7.24 -22.98
N CYS A 332 -8.75 -7.47 -22.12
CA CYS A 332 -7.47 -8.01 -22.53
C CYS A 332 -7.63 -9.35 -23.24
N TRP A 333 -8.36 -10.29 -22.65
CA TRP A 333 -8.58 -11.60 -23.25
C TRP A 333 -9.29 -11.50 -24.60
N LEU A 334 -10.34 -10.70 -24.70
CA LEU A 334 -11.10 -10.50 -25.93
C LEU A 334 -10.23 -9.91 -27.05
N LEU A 335 -9.44 -8.87 -26.76
CA LEU A 335 -8.53 -8.27 -27.74
C LEU A 335 -7.41 -9.23 -28.14
N LEU A 336 -6.85 -9.94 -27.18
CA LEU A 336 -5.77 -10.89 -27.41
C LEU A 336 -6.22 -12.00 -28.36
N SER A 337 -7.31 -12.69 -28.01
CA SER A 337 -7.80 -13.85 -28.74
C SER A 337 -8.45 -13.51 -30.09
N ARG A 338 -9.13 -12.36 -30.22
CA ARG A 338 -9.84 -11.99 -31.47
C ARG A 338 -9.10 -11.02 -32.39
N GLU A 339 -8.14 -10.24 -31.90
CA GLU A 339 -7.42 -9.26 -32.73
C GLU A 339 -5.92 -9.55 -32.83
N VAL A 340 -5.25 -9.93 -31.74
CA VAL A 340 -3.80 -10.14 -31.74
C VAL A 340 -3.42 -11.51 -32.30
N LEU A 341 -3.98 -12.61 -31.80
CA LEU A 341 -3.63 -13.95 -32.27
C LEU A 341 -3.88 -14.12 -33.78
N PRO A 342 -5.02 -13.68 -34.35
CA PRO A 342 -5.24 -13.75 -35.79
C PRO A 342 -4.26 -12.92 -36.61
N ARG A 343 -3.75 -11.82 -36.03
CA ARG A 343 -2.79 -10.94 -36.69
C ARG A 343 -1.39 -11.56 -36.77
N LEU A 344 -1.04 -12.45 -35.86
CA LEU A 344 0.24 -13.18 -35.83
C LEU A 344 0.34 -14.26 -36.93
N GLY A 345 -0.76 -14.63 -37.57
CA GLY A 345 -0.79 -15.49 -38.75
C GLY A 345 -1.66 -16.75 -38.60
N PRO A 346 -2.01 -17.42 -39.70
CA PRO A 346 -2.95 -18.54 -39.70
C PRO A 346 -2.50 -19.76 -38.87
N ALA A 347 -1.19 -19.97 -38.71
CA ALA A 347 -0.69 -21.07 -37.88
C ALA A 347 -0.96 -20.86 -36.38
N VAL A 348 -1.03 -19.60 -35.94
CA VAL A 348 -1.38 -19.25 -34.55
C VAL A 348 -2.88 -19.42 -34.34
N THR A 349 -3.70 -18.85 -35.23
CA THR A 349 -5.17 -18.92 -35.13
C THR A 349 -5.71 -20.34 -35.21
N GLY A 350 -5.16 -21.17 -36.09
CA GLY A 350 -5.61 -22.55 -36.28
C GLY A 350 -5.16 -23.53 -35.19
N SER A 351 -4.29 -23.09 -34.26
CA SER A 351 -3.68 -23.95 -33.26
C SER A 351 -4.40 -23.83 -31.90
N LYS A 352 -5.13 -24.89 -31.52
CA LYS A 352 -5.75 -24.97 -30.17
C LYS A 352 -4.71 -24.81 -29.05
N PRO A 353 -3.53 -25.47 -29.09
CA PRO A 353 -2.49 -25.26 -28.08
C PRO A 353 -2.03 -23.80 -27.94
N ALA A 354 -1.97 -23.04 -29.04
CA ALA A 354 -1.56 -21.64 -28.99
C ALA A 354 -2.59 -20.75 -28.27
N VAL A 355 -3.89 -20.99 -28.51
CA VAL A 355 -4.98 -20.27 -27.82
C VAL A 355 -5.00 -20.61 -26.33
N TRP A 356 -4.85 -21.89 -25.98
CA TRP A 356 -4.75 -22.31 -24.58
C TRP A 356 -3.50 -21.75 -23.89
N ALA A 357 -2.37 -21.68 -24.57
CA ALA A 357 -1.16 -21.05 -24.04
C ALA A 357 -1.38 -19.57 -23.76
N ALA A 358 -2.05 -18.85 -24.67
CA ALA A 358 -2.44 -17.46 -24.44
C ALA A 358 -3.31 -17.31 -23.18
N GLY A 359 -4.38 -18.11 -23.07
CA GLY A 359 -5.31 -18.01 -21.95
C GLY A 359 -4.70 -18.36 -20.60
N THR A 360 -3.97 -19.47 -20.53
CA THR A 360 -3.35 -19.94 -19.28
C THR A 360 -2.18 -19.06 -18.83
N VAL A 361 -1.35 -18.56 -19.75
CA VAL A 361 -0.28 -17.61 -19.38
C VAL A 361 -0.85 -16.25 -19.00
N LEU A 362 -1.93 -15.80 -19.65
CA LEU A 362 -2.64 -14.59 -19.23
C LEU A 362 -3.10 -14.73 -17.78
N LEU A 363 -3.83 -15.79 -17.44
CA LEU A 363 -4.29 -16.05 -16.07
C LEU A 363 -3.11 -16.14 -15.08
N ALA A 364 -2.09 -16.93 -15.40
CA ALA A 364 -0.94 -17.14 -14.51
C ALA A 364 -0.13 -15.86 -14.26
N ALA A 365 -0.05 -14.96 -15.23
CA ALA A 365 0.61 -13.66 -15.08
C ALA A 365 -0.29 -12.57 -14.50
N TRP A 366 -1.62 -12.73 -14.59
CA TRP A 366 -2.59 -11.76 -14.08
C TRP A 366 -2.91 -11.98 -12.61
N MET A 367 -3.21 -13.23 -12.22
CA MET A 367 -3.64 -13.61 -10.86
C MET A 367 -2.76 -13.05 -9.71
N PRO A 368 -1.41 -13.07 -9.78
CA PRO A 368 -0.57 -12.62 -8.66
C PRO A 368 -0.25 -11.13 -8.65
N PHE A 369 -0.63 -10.37 -9.68
CA PHE A 369 -0.26 -8.95 -9.80
C PHE A 369 -1.48 -8.04 -10.00
N ASN A 370 -2.44 -8.46 -10.82
CA ASN A 370 -3.46 -7.60 -11.42
C ASN A 370 -4.86 -7.85 -10.83
N ASN A 371 -4.95 -8.09 -9.51
CA ASN A 371 -6.21 -8.36 -8.81
C ASN A 371 -6.32 -7.50 -7.54
N GLY A 372 -6.31 -6.18 -7.69
CA GLY A 372 -6.21 -5.24 -6.58
C GLY A 372 -6.76 -3.86 -6.95
N LEU A 373 -6.06 -2.80 -6.55
CA LEU A 373 -6.36 -1.41 -6.95
C LEU A 373 -5.19 -0.71 -7.63
N ARG A 374 -4.01 -1.37 -7.67
CA ARG A 374 -2.89 -0.83 -8.42
C ARG A 374 -3.20 -0.77 -9.91
N PRO A 375 -2.70 0.23 -10.66
CA PRO A 375 -3.15 0.47 -12.03
C PRO A 375 -2.51 -0.40 -13.12
N GLU A 376 -1.60 -1.32 -12.80
CA GLU A 376 -1.00 -2.23 -13.79
C GLU A 376 -2.01 -2.97 -14.71
N PRO A 377 -3.19 -3.43 -14.24
CA PRO A 377 -4.23 -4.04 -15.07
C PRO A 377 -4.70 -3.10 -16.19
N ILE A 378 -4.93 -1.84 -15.84
CA ILE A 378 -5.40 -0.80 -16.77
C ILE A 378 -4.28 -0.44 -17.76
N ILE A 379 -3.02 -0.44 -17.30
CA ILE A 379 -1.86 -0.19 -18.16
C ILE A 379 -1.64 -1.35 -19.13
N ALA A 380 -1.80 -2.59 -18.69
CA ALA A 380 -1.68 -3.77 -19.55
C ALA A 380 -2.72 -3.75 -20.68
N VAL A 381 -3.99 -3.43 -20.37
CA VAL A 381 -5.04 -3.31 -21.39
C VAL A 381 -4.82 -2.08 -22.28
N GLY A 382 -4.43 -0.93 -21.73
CA GLY A 382 -4.13 0.28 -22.50
C GLY A 382 -2.98 0.07 -23.50
N SER A 383 -1.95 -0.66 -23.09
CA SER A 383 -0.83 -1.05 -23.96
C SER A 383 -1.26 -2.01 -25.06
N LEU A 384 -2.12 -2.98 -24.75
CA LEU A 384 -2.67 -3.91 -25.73
C LEU A 384 -3.57 -3.22 -26.75
N ILE A 385 -4.45 -2.31 -26.30
CA ILE A 385 -5.30 -1.48 -27.16
C ILE A 385 -4.42 -0.65 -28.10
N THR A 386 -3.37 -0.01 -27.58
CA THR A 386 -2.40 0.75 -28.38
C THR A 386 -1.77 -0.12 -29.47
N TYR A 387 -1.28 -1.32 -29.11
CA TYR A 387 -0.72 -2.27 -30.08
C TYR A 387 -1.72 -2.68 -31.16
N VAL A 388 -2.95 -3.04 -30.77
CA VAL A 388 -4.02 -3.45 -31.70
C VAL A 388 -4.39 -2.32 -32.66
N LEU A 389 -4.52 -1.09 -32.16
CA LEU A 389 -4.84 0.09 -32.97
C LEU A 389 -3.74 0.40 -33.99
N ILE A 390 -2.46 0.29 -33.59
CA ILE A 390 -1.32 0.46 -34.49
C ILE A 390 -1.28 -0.64 -35.56
N GLU A 391 -1.48 -1.91 -35.19
CA GLU A 391 -1.60 -3.02 -36.16
C GLU A 391 -2.75 -2.80 -37.15
N ARG A 392 -3.87 -2.28 -36.68
CA ARG A 392 -5.02 -1.94 -37.53
C ARG A 392 -4.74 -0.77 -38.46
N ALA A 393 -4.06 0.28 -37.98
CA ALA A 393 -3.59 1.39 -38.81
C ALA A 393 -2.72 0.88 -39.95
N MET A 394 -1.76 0.01 -39.63
CA MET A 394 -0.86 -0.60 -40.62
C MET A 394 -1.59 -1.47 -41.65
N ASN A 395 -2.54 -2.30 -41.20
CA ASN A 395 -3.27 -3.20 -42.09
C ASN A 395 -4.20 -2.44 -43.06
N THR A 396 -4.89 -1.42 -42.56
CA THR A 396 -5.82 -0.63 -43.37
C THR A 396 -5.17 0.52 -44.14
N GLY A 397 -3.96 0.94 -43.76
CA GLY A 397 -3.28 2.09 -44.33
C GLY A 397 -3.91 3.44 -43.96
N ARG A 398 -4.54 3.53 -42.79
CA ARG A 398 -5.28 4.71 -42.26
C ARG A 398 -4.58 5.29 -41.04
N LEU A 399 -4.74 6.59 -40.81
CA LEU A 399 -4.09 7.31 -39.72
C LEU A 399 -4.99 7.48 -38.48
N ILE A 400 -6.31 7.35 -38.60
CA ILE A 400 -7.18 7.43 -37.42
C ILE A 400 -6.89 6.42 -36.33
N PRO A 401 -6.65 5.13 -36.63
CA PRO A 401 -6.33 4.18 -35.56
C PRO A 401 -4.97 4.53 -34.93
N ALA A 402 -4.04 5.14 -35.66
CA ALA A 402 -2.79 5.63 -35.11
C ALA A 402 -3.00 6.85 -34.18
N ALA A 403 -3.88 7.79 -34.55
CA ALA A 403 -4.23 8.92 -33.69
C ALA A 403 -4.94 8.48 -32.40
N LEU A 404 -5.84 7.51 -32.49
CA LEU A 404 -6.48 6.90 -31.31
C LEU A 404 -5.46 6.13 -30.46
N ALA A 405 -4.49 5.44 -31.07
CA ALA A 405 -3.41 4.79 -30.34
C ALA A 405 -2.55 5.80 -29.57
N ILE A 406 -2.31 6.99 -30.14
CA ILE A 406 -1.61 8.08 -29.46
C ILE A 406 -2.40 8.54 -28.22
N ILE A 407 -3.71 8.74 -28.33
CA ILE A 407 -4.57 9.06 -27.18
C ILE A 407 -4.49 7.96 -26.13
N THR A 408 -4.70 6.70 -26.51
CA THR A 408 -4.66 5.59 -25.56
C THR A 408 -3.30 5.53 -24.85
N ALA A 409 -2.19 5.67 -25.56
CA ALA A 409 -0.86 5.67 -24.97
C ALA A 409 -0.62 6.86 -24.04
N ALA A 410 -1.08 8.05 -24.41
CA ALA A 410 -0.97 9.25 -23.58
C ALA A 410 -1.76 9.11 -22.28
N PHE A 411 -3.03 8.66 -22.35
CA PHE A 411 -3.85 8.39 -21.17
C PHE A 411 -3.27 7.27 -20.32
N THR A 412 -2.74 6.21 -20.93
CA THR A 412 -2.08 5.10 -20.20
C THR A 412 -0.84 5.57 -19.46
N LEU A 413 -0.03 6.44 -20.06
CA LEU A 413 1.12 7.07 -19.40
C LEU A 413 0.68 7.97 -18.25
N GLY A 414 -0.44 8.69 -18.40
CA GLY A 414 -1.01 9.53 -17.34
C GLY A 414 -1.60 8.76 -16.15
N ILE A 415 -1.67 7.42 -16.21
CA ILE A 415 -2.11 6.60 -15.07
C ILE A 415 -0.97 6.43 -14.06
N GLN A 416 0.23 6.06 -14.53
CA GLN A 416 1.38 5.74 -13.70
C GLN A 416 2.68 5.90 -14.53
N PRO A 417 3.85 6.22 -13.92
CA PRO A 417 5.12 6.30 -14.64
C PRO A 417 5.49 5.04 -15.43
N THR A 418 5.03 3.87 -14.98
CA THR A 418 5.23 2.58 -15.64
C THR A 418 4.41 2.41 -16.93
N GLY A 419 3.45 3.30 -17.19
CA GLY A 419 2.63 3.36 -18.41
C GLY A 419 3.41 3.62 -19.70
N LEU A 420 4.72 3.88 -19.60
CA LEU A 420 5.65 4.05 -20.72
C LEU A 420 5.71 2.84 -21.67
N ILE A 421 5.23 1.66 -21.23
CA ILE A 421 4.99 0.48 -22.08
C ILE A 421 4.08 0.79 -23.28
N ALA A 422 3.06 1.64 -23.13
CA ALA A 422 2.19 1.98 -24.26
C ALA A 422 2.96 2.80 -25.33
N VAL A 423 3.93 3.61 -24.91
CA VAL A 423 4.84 4.33 -25.82
C VAL A 423 5.76 3.34 -26.56
N ALA A 424 6.18 2.24 -25.93
CA ALA A 424 6.94 1.19 -26.62
C ALA A 424 6.15 0.59 -27.80
N ALA A 425 4.83 0.43 -27.68
CA ALA A 425 3.97 0.00 -28.79
C ALA A 425 3.94 1.00 -29.95
N LEU A 426 3.93 2.31 -29.66
CA LEU A 426 4.04 3.35 -30.69
C LEU A 426 5.40 3.32 -31.39
N VAL A 427 6.50 3.21 -30.63
CA VAL A 427 7.87 3.15 -31.16
C VAL A 427 8.05 1.94 -32.08
N ALA A 428 7.58 0.76 -31.66
CA ALA A 428 7.64 -0.46 -32.48
C ALA A 428 6.88 -0.32 -33.82
N GLY A 429 5.80 0.48 -33.85
CA GLY A 429 5.03 0.79 -35.04
C GLY A 429 5.50 2.00 -35.85
N GLY A 430 6.49 2.76 -35.38
CA GLY A 430 6.82 4.10 -35.90
C GLY A 430 7.18 4.11 -37.39
N ARG A 431 8.06 3.23 -37.84
CA ARG A 431 8.50 3.19 -39.25
C ARG A 431 7.35 2.89 -40.22
N PRO A 432 6.49 1.88 -40.00
CA PRO A 432 5.28 1.67 -40.80
C PRO A 432 4.30 2.85 -40.80
N ILE A 433 4.05 3.48 -39.66
CA ILE A 433 3.16 4.65 -39.58
C ILE A 433 3.73 5.83 -40.38
N LEU A 434 5.04 6.07 -40.28
CA LEU A 434 5.73 7.08 -41.07
C LEU A 434 5.56 6.84 -42.58
N ARG A 435 5.63 5.59 -43.05
CA ARG A 435 5.37 5.26 -44.46
C ARG A 435 3.93 5.59 -44.88
N ILE A 436 2.94 5.35 -44.02
CA ILE A 436 1.54 5.71 -44.30
C ILE A 436 1.41 7.23 -44.40
N LEU A 437 2.01 7.95 -43.47
CA LEU A 437 2.03 9.41 -43.44
C LEU A 437 2.69 9.98 -44.69
N VAL A 438 3.88 9.49 -45.06
CA VAL A 438 4.60 9.91 -46.29
C VAL A 438 3.77 9.62 -47.53
N ARG A 439 3.09 8.47 -47.61
CA ARG A 439 2.20 8.16 -48.74
C ARG A 439 1.00 9.12 -48.81
N ARG A 440 0.37 9.41 -47.68
CA ARG A 440 -0.84 10.26 -47.61
C ARG A 440 -0.53 11.75 -47.77
N ARG A 441 0.68 12.21 -47.43
CA ARG A 441 1.07 13.62 -47.56
C ARG A 441 0.93 14.13 -49.00
N HIS A 442 1.15 13.24 -49.99
CA HIS A 442 1.04 13.59 -51.41
C HIS A 442 -0.42 13.83 -51.86
N GLN A 443 -1.40 13.38 -51.07
CA GLN A 443 -2.83 13.51 -51.40
C GLN A 443 -3.48 14.71 -50.68
N VAL A 444 -3.14 14.94 -49.40
CA VAL A 444 -3.80 15.96 -48.55
C VAL A 444 -2.87 16.99 -47.93
N GLY A 445 -1.56 16.90 -48.19
CA GLY A 445 -0.55 17.69 -47.49
C GLY A 445 -0.22 17.13 -46.10
N ILE A 446 0.80 17.71 -45.47
CA ILE A 446 1.34 17.22 -44.19
C ILE A 446 0.54 17.74 -42.98
N TRP A 447 0.14 19.00 -42.97
CA TRP A 447 -0.51 19.65 -41.83
C TRP A 447 -1.86 19.03 -41.43
N PRO A 448 -2.78 18.69 -42.36
CA PRO A 448 -4.03 18.00 -42.01
C PRO A 448 -3.83 16.61 -41.39
N LEU A 449 -2.63 16.04 -41.49
CA LEU A 449 -2.29 14.74 -40.92
C LEU A 449 -1.62 14.89 -39.55
N VAL A 450 -0.70 15.84 -39.40
CA VAL A 450 0.10 16.04 -38.18
C VAL A 450 -0.67 16.81 -37.10
N ALA A 451 -1.44 17.84 -37.47
CA ALA A 451 -2.15 18.68 -36.48
C ALA A 451 -3.14 17.87 -35.62
N PRO A 452 -3.97 16.95 -36.17
CA PRO A 452 -4.82 16.09 -35.34
C PRO A 452 -4.02 15.11 -34.46
N MET A 453 -2.85 14.64 -34.89
CA MET A 453 -1.99 13.76 -34.08
C MET A 453 -1.35 14.53 -32.91
N LEU A 454 -0.98 15.79 -33.11
CA LEU A 454 -0.49 16.66 -32.04
C LEU A 454 -1.60 16.93 -31.01
N ALA A 455 -2.81 17.29 -31.47
CA ALA A 455 -3.96 17.46 -30.59
C ALA A 455 -4.23 16.19 -29.77
N ALA A 456 -4.25 15.03 -30.44
CA ALA A 456 -4.43 13.71 -29.82
C ALA A 456 -3.35 13.38 -28.77
N GLY A 457 -2.10 13.75 -28.99
CA GLY A 457 -1.00 13.47 -28.05
C GLY A 457 -0.99 14.37 -26.81
N PHE A 458 -1.43 15.62 -26.95
CA PHE A 458 -1.35 16.62 -25.88
C PHE A 458 -2.65 16.81 -25.10
N VAL A 459 -3.78 16.30 -25.59
CA VAL A 459 -5.08 16.42 -24.89
C VAL A 459 -5.07 15.80 -23.49
N VAL A 460 -4.17 14.85 -23.21
CA VAL A 460 -4.02 14.29 -21.84
C VAL A 460 -3.68 15.35 -20.80
N LEU A 461 -3.00 16.44 -21.20
CA LEU A 461 -2.64 17.54 -20.28
C LEU A 461 -3.87 18.23 -19.70
N THR A 462 -5.01 18.24 -20.42
CA THR A 462 -6.24 18.86 -19.92
C THR A 462 -6.89 18.04 -18.80
N VAL A 463 -6.56 16.75 -18.71
CA VAL A 463 -7.02 15.84 -17.66
C VAL A 463 -6.02 15.88 -16.49
N VAL A 464 -4.73 15.79 -16.78
CA VAL A 464 -3.66 15.81 -15.76
C VAL A 464 -3.61 17.13 -14.99
N PHE A 465 -3.77 18.25 -15.69
CA PHE A 465 -3.74 19.60 -15.09
C PHE A 465 -5.14 20.19 -14.97
N ALA A 466 -6.18 19.35 -14.87
CA ALA A 466 -7.56 19.83 -14.72
C ALA A 466 -7.70 20.69 -13.45
N ASP A 467 -7.24 20.15 -12.33
CA ASP A 467 -7.19 20.84 -11.04
C ASP A 467 -5.82 21.52 -10.85
N GLN A 468 -4.76 20.72 -10.78
CA GLN A 468 -3.41 21.19 -10.46
C GLN A 468 -2.80 22.12 -11.52
N THR A 469 -1.80 22.90 -11.09
CA THR A 469 -1.00 23.80 -11.94
C THR A 469 0.37 23.21 -12.24
N LEU A 470 1.07 23.76 -13.24
CA LEU A 470 2.45 23.35 -13.53
C LEU A 470 3.36 23.50 -12.29
N ARG A 471 3.25 24.61 -11.56
CA ARG A 471 4.10 24.84 -10.38
C ARG A 471 3.78 23.91 -9.22
N GLY A 472 2.49 23.57 -9.01
CA GLY A 472 2.09 22.57 -8.01
C GLY A 472 2.69 21.19 -8.30
N VAL A 473 2.60 20.73 -9.56
CA VAL A 473 3.16 19.43 -9.99
C VAL A 473 4.70 19.41 -9.90
N LEU A 474 5.37 20.50 -10.26
CA LEU A 474 6.83 20.60 -10.13
C LEU A 474 7.27 20.49 -8.66
N GLU A 475 6.54 21.13 -7.75
CA GLU A 475 6.85 21.02 -6.32
C GLU A 475 6.59 19.61 -5.79
N ALA A 476 5.46 18.98 -6.13
CA ALA A 476 5.17 17.59 -5.76
C ALA A 476 6.27 16.62 -6.27
N THR A 477 6.73 16.83 -7.51
CA THR A 477 7.82 16.04 -8.11
C THR A 477 9.15 16.26 -7.39
N ARG A 478 9.45 17.51 -6.97
CA ARG A 478 10.65 17.86 -6.19
C ARG A 478 10.64 17.14 -4.85
N VAL A 479 9.54 17.21 -4.11
CA VAL A 479 9.36 16.55 -2.80
C VAL A 479 9.60 15.03 -2.94
N ARG A 480 8.91 14.37 -3.88
CA ARG A 480 9.08 12.93 -4.14
C ARG A 480 10.50 12.53 -4.50
N SER A 481 11.15 13.32 -5.36
CA SER A 481 12.51 13.02 -5.82
C SER A 481 13.55 13.20 -4.72
N ALA A 482 13.36 14.19 -3.84
CA ALA A 482 14.29 14.49 -2.76
C ALA A 482 14.14 13.52 -1.56
N ILE A 483 12.90 13.13 -1.23
CA ILE A 483 12.60 12.20 -0.11
C ILE A 483 12.72 10.73 -0.54
N GLY A 484 12.31 10.41 -1.77
CA GLY A 484 12.32 9.05 -2.30
C GLY A 484 11.16 8.16 -1.78
N PRO A 485 11.14 6.89 -2.22
CA PRO A 485 12.20 6.21 -2.98
C PRO A 485 12.30 6.66 -4.45
N SER A 486 13.51 7.04 -4.89
CA SER A 486 13.83 7.42 -6.28
C SER A 486 15.19 6.83 -6.67
N GLN A 487 15.15 5.63 -7.26
CA GLN A 487 16.32 4.86 -7.63
C GLN A 487 16.89 5.31 -8.99
N ALA A 488 18.22 5.31 -9.09
CA ALA A 488 18.90 5.63 -10.34
C ALA A 488 18.74 4.50 -11.37
N TRP A 489 18.79 4.84 -12.65
CA TRP A 489 18.55 3.90 -13.75
C TRP A 489 19.49 2.67 -13.77
N TYR A 490 20.74 2.84 -13.32
CA TYR A 490 21.75 1.77 -13.29
C TYR A 490 21.50 0.72 -12.18
N THR A 491 20.53 0.95 -11.29
CA THR A 491 20.13 0.01 -10.22
C THR A 491 18.95 -0.90 -10.62
N GLU A 492 18.63 -1.00 -11.91
CA GLU A 492 17.53 -1.83 -12.41
C GLU A 492 17.70 -3.33 -12.07
N ASN A 493 18.92 -3.78 -11.75
CA ASN A 493 19.18 -5.12 -11.23
C ASN A 493 18.38 -5.43 -9.94
N LEU A 494 18.07 -4.42 -9.10
CA LEU A 494 17.30 -4.58 -7.88
C LEU A 494 15.92 -5.22 -8.13
N ARG A 495 15.25 -4.86 -9.23
CA ARG A 495 13.93 -5.42 -9.58
C ARG A 495 13.97 -6.94 -9.72
N TYR A 496 15.06 -7.47 -10.30
CA TYR A 496 15.26 -8.89 -10.50
C TYR A 496 15.82 -9.58 -9.25
N TYR A 497 16.64 -8.87 -8.47
CA TYR A 497 17.12 -9.33 -7.17
C TYR A 497 15.94 -9.63 -6.23
N TYR A 498 15.01 -8.68 -6.07
CA TYR A 498 13.83 -8.87 -5.22
C TYR A 498 12.93 -10.04 -5.69
N LEU A 499 12.87 -10.30 -6.99
CA LEU A 499 12.09 -11.42 -7.55
C LEU A 499 12.62 -12.81 -7.14
N ILE A 500 13.93 -12.96 -6.91
CA ILE A 500 14.57 -14.24 -6.61
C ILE A 500 14.82 -14.49 -5.12
N LEU A 501 14.49 -13.52 -4.26
CA LEU A 501 14.56 -13.71 -2.80
C LEU A 501 13.47 -14.69 -2.32
N PRO A 502 13.73 -15.47 -1.26
CA PRO A 502 12.75 -16.36 -0.66
C PRO A 502 11.78 -15.61 0.26
N THR A 503 11.12 -14.57 -0.27
CA THR A 503 10.16 -13.71 0.43
C THR A 503 8.81 -13.73 -0.27
N VAL A 504 7.79 -13.09 0.32
CA VAL A 504 6.46 -12.91 -0.31
C VAL A 504 6.57 -12.15 -1.65
N ASP A 505 7.47 -11.16 -1.72
CA ASP A 505 7.72 -10.40 -2.94
C ASP A 505 8.31 -11.23 -4.08
N GLY A 506 9.07 -12.26 -3.73
CA GLY A 506 9.68 -13.22 -4.65
C GLY A 506 9.05 -14.61 -4.56
N SER A 507 7.74 -14.70 -4.30
CA SER A 507 7.04 -15.99 -4.12
C SER A 507 6.86 -16.75 -5.44
N LEU A 508 6.49 -18.03 -5.34
CA LEU A 508 6.42 -18.93 -6.50
C LEU A 508 5.42 -18.45 -7.56
N SER A 509 4.35 -17.77 -7.12
CA SER A 509 3.31 -17.25 -8.00
C SER A 509 3.80 -16.04 -8.79
N ARG A 510 4.59 -15.17 -8.16
CA ARG A 510 5.13 -13.93 -8.76
C ARG A 510 6.30 -14.21 -9.72
N ARG A 511 7.10 -15.24 -9.45
CA ARG A 511 8.20 -15.68 -10.33
C ARG A 511 7.72 -16.17 -11.69
N PHE A 512 6.68 -17.00 -11.70
CA PHE A 512 6.30 -17.75 -12.90
C PHE A 512 5.92 -16.84 -14.08
N GLY A 513 5.07 -15.84 -13.86
CA GLY A 513 4.55 -14.98 -14.93
C GLY A 513 5.64 -14.26 -15.73
N PHE A 514 6.66 -13.72 -15.05
CA PHE A 514 7.77 -13.07 -15.72
C PHE A 514 8.73 -14.07 -16.38
N LEU A 515 9.09 -15.14 -15.66
CA LEU A 515 10.06 -16.13 -16.17
C LEU A 515 9.54 -16.85 -17.42
N ILE A 516 8.24 -17.19 -17.47
CA ILE A 516 7.66 -17.83 -18.65
C ILE A 516 7.63 -16.87 -19.84
N ALA A 517 7.38 -15.57 -19.60
CA ALA A 517 7.45 -14.54 -20.62
C ALA A 517 8.87 -14.43 -21.20
N ALA A 518 9.90 -14.42 -20.34
CA ALA A 518 11.29 -14.38 -20.74
C ALA A 518 11.70 -15.63 -21.53
N LEU A 519 11.35 -16.83 -21.06
CA LEU A 519 11.63 -18.09 -21.76
C LEU A 519 11.00 -18.11 -23.16
N CYS A 520 9.73 -17.69 -23.27
CA CYS A 520 9.03 -17.59 -24.54
C CYS A 520 9.68 -16.55 -25.47
N LEU A 521 10.00 -15.35 -24.96
CA LEU A 521 10.64 -14.28 -25.72
C LEU A 521 11.97 -14.74 -26.32
N PHE A 522 12.91 -15.22 -25.50
CA PHE A 522 14.24 -15.60 -25.97
C PHE A 522 14.18 -16.76 -26.96
N THR A 523 13.36 -17.78 -26.67
CA THR A 523 13.17 -18.92 -27.57
C THR A 523 12.62 -18.48 -28.93
N ALA A 524 11.60 -17.62 -28.94
CA ALA A 524 11.01 -17.11 -30.17
C ALA A 524 12.01 -16.27 -30.98
N VAL A 525 12.82 -15.44 -30.32
CA VAL A 525 13.89 -14.65 -30.95
C VAL A 525 14.92 -15.55 -31.62
N PHE A 526 15.44 -16.56 -30.92
CA PHE A 526 16.43 -17.48 -31.49
C PHE A 526 15.91 -18.22 -32.74
N ILE A 527 14.65 -18.68 -32.70
CA ILE A 527 14.03 -19.38 -33.84
C ILE A 527 13.82 -18.42 -35.02
N MET A 528 13.32 -17.22 -34.75
CA MET A 528 13.03 -16.20 -35.78
C MET A 528 14.29 -15.65 -36.45
N LEU A 529 15.37 -15.45 -35.69
CA LEU A 529 16.69 -15.08 -36.22
C LEU A 529 17.26 -16.18 -37.11
N ARG A 530 17.20 -17.43 -36.66
CA ARG A 530 17.76 -18.58 -37.39
C ARG A 530 17.00 -18.91 -38.67
N ARG A 531 15.67 -19.01 -38.61
CA ARG A 531 14.86 -19.51 -39.75
C ARG A 531 14.47 -18.42 -40.76
N LYS A 532 14.60 -17.13 -40.42
CA LYS A 532 14.22 -15.94 -41.21
C LYS A 532 12.73 -15.85 -41.62
N ARG A 533 12.14 -16.91 -42.17
CA ARG A 533 10.71 -17.06 -42.50
C ARG A 533 10.19 -18.38 -41.91
N VAL A 534 9.05 -18.31 -41.23
CA VAL A 534 8.36 -19.49 -40.69
C VAL A 534 6.99 -19.58 -41.37
N PRO A 535 6.65 -20.71 -42.02
CA PRO A 535 5.35 -20.88 -42.67
C PRO A 535 4.19 -20.64 -41.71
N GLY A 536 3.19 -19.87 -42.15
CA GLY A 536 1.98 -19.58 -41.37
C GLY A 536 2.14 -18.57 -40.24
N VAL A 537 3.33 -18.00 -40.01
CA VAL A 537 3.59 -16.92 -39.03
C VAL A 537 3.90 -15.61 -39.76
N ALA A 538 3.18 -14.55 -39.40
CA ALA A 538 3.38 -13.21 -39.94
C ALA A 538 4.59 -12.53 -39.27
N ARG A 539 5.69 -12.39 -40.02
CA ARG A 539 6.97 -11.85 -39.51
C ARG A 539 6.85 -10.45 -38.89
N GLY A 540 6.13 -9.53 -39.53
CA GLY A 540 6.04 -8.13 -39.09
C GLY A 540 5.44 -7.96 -37.68
N PRO A 541 4.19 -8.41 -37.46
CA PRO A 541 3.53 -8.35 -36.15
C PRO A 541 4.31 -9.08 -35.05
N ALA A 542 4.89 -10.24 -35.36
CA ALA A 542 5.71 -11.00 -34.41
C ALA A 542 6.95 -10.22 -33.94
N TRP A 543 7.71 -9.60 -34.85
CA TRP A 543 8.87 -8.78 -34.48
C TRP A 543 8.49 -7.52 -33.70
N ARG A 544 7.35 -6.90 -34.03
CA ARG A 544 6.86 -5.75 -33.26
C ARG A 544 6.45 -6.15 -31.85
N LEU A 545 5.77 -7.29 -31.67
CA LEU A 545 5.46 -7.80 -30.34
C LEU A 545 6.73 -8.03 -29.51
N MET A 546 7.76 -8.66 -30.08
CA MET A 546 9.07 -8.80 -29.42
C MET A 546 9.70 -7.44 -29.10
N GLY A 547 9.64 -6.50 -30.05
CA GLY A 547 10.15 -5.14 -29.89
C GLY A 547 9.46 -4.37 -28.76
N VAL A 548 8.14 -4.54 -28.60
CA VAL A 548 7.40 -3.95 -27.47
C VAL A 548 7.92 -4.50 -26.15
N ILE A 549 8.12 -5.81 -26.02
CA ILE A 549 8.61 -6.41 -24.78
C ILE A 549 10.04 -5.91 -24.46
N PHE A 550 10.96 -5.93 -25.43
CA PHE A 550 12.33 -5.42 -25.23
C PHE A 550 12.37 -3.93 -24.89
N ALA A 551 11.62 -3.10 -25.63
CA ALA A 551 11.54 -1.67 -25.35
C ALA A 551 10.91 -1.39 -23.98
N THR A 552 9.95 -2.22 -23.54
CA THR A 552 9.38 -2.12 -22.19
C THR A 552 10.41 -2.44 -21.11
N MET A 553 11.17 -3.54 -21.26
CA MET A 553 12.26 -3.87 -20.34
C MET A 553 13.29 -2.74 -20.25
N PHE A 554 13.60 -2.12 -21.39
CA PHE A 554 14.50 -0.95 -21.44
C PHE A 554 13.88 0.28 -20.78
N PHE A 555 12.62 0.60 -21.04
CA PHE A 555 11.94 1.76 -20.46
C PHE A 555 11.71 1.63 -18.95
N LEU A 556 11.47 0.43 -18.44
CA LEU A 556 11.38 0.17 -17.00
C LEU A 556 12.68 0.54 -16.25
N MET A 557 13.83 0.50 -16.93
CA MET A 557 15.12 0.95 -16.38
C MET A 557 15.07 2.41 -15.90
N PHE A 558 14.26 3.26 -16.52
CA PHE A 558 14.14 4.69 -16.17
C PHE A 558 13.03 5.00 -15.16
N THR A 559 12.31 3.98 -14.67
CA THR A 559 11.30 4.19 -13.62
C THR A 559 11.98 4.46 -12.27
N PRO A 560 11.50 5.42 -11.45
CA PRO A 560 12.12 5.75 -10.17
C PRO A 560 12.00 4.61 -9.15
N THR A 561 10.98 3.76 -9.25
CA THR A 561 10.75 2.64 -8.33
C THR A 561 11.01 1.28 -8.98
N LYS A 562 11.71 0.39 -8.26
CA LYS A 562 12.22 -0.90 -8.76
C LYS A 562 11.45 -2.11 -8.25
N TRP A 563 10.14 -1.97 -8.08
CA TRP A 563 9.28 -2.99 -7.51
C TRP A 563 9.00 -4.19 -8.44
N VAL A 564 8.83 -5.37 -7.84
CA VAL A 564 8.46 -6.61 -8.53
C VAL A 564 7.04 -6.53 -9.11
N HIS A 565 6.17 -5.73 -8.50
CA HIS A 565 4.78 -5.52 -8.92
C HIS A 565 4.64 -5.05 -10.38
N HIS A 566 5.63 -4.33 -10.91
CA HIS A 566 5.61 -3.85 -12.29
C HIS A 566 5.65 -4.99 -13.32
N PHE A 567 5.91 -6.25 -12.92
CA PHE A 567 5.82 -7.37 -13.86
C PHE A 567 4.39 -7.68 -14.31
N GLY A 568 3.36 -7.21 -13.61
CA GLY A 568 1.95 -7.30 -14.04
C GLY A 568 1.67 -6.65 -15.41
N LEU A 569 2.49 -5.66 -15.80
CA LEU A 569 2.45 -4.99 -17.10
C LEU A 569 2.63 -5.96 -18.28
N PHE A 570 3.38 -7.05 -18.07
CA PHE A 570 3.69 -8.01 -19.13
C PHE A 570 2.59 -9.03 -19.36
N ALA A 571 1.54 -9.12 -18.53
CA ALA A 571 0.57 -10.22 -18.58
C ALA A 571 -0.03 -10.44 -19.99
N ALA A 572 -0.52 -9.38 -20.64
CA ALA A 572 -1.13 -9.46 -21.96
C ALA A 572 -0.11 -9.79 -23.09
N VAL A 573 1.08 -9.18 -23.05
CA VAL A 573 2.12 -9.40 -24.07
C VAL A 573 2.84 -10.73 -23.90
N ALA A 574 3.00 -11.20 -22.66
CA ALA A 574 3.50 -12.53 -22.32
C ALA A 574 2.58 -13.62 -22.87
N ALA A 575 1.26 -13.45 -22.71
CA ALA A 575 0.27 -14.35 -23.26
C ALA A 575 0.34 -14.44 -24.81
N ALA A 576 0.46 -13.30 -25.49
CA ALA A 576 0.68 -13.27 -26.95
C ALA A 576 1.99 -13.97 -27.36
N MET A 577 3.07 -13.73 -26.60
CA MET A 577 4.39 -14.32 -26.85
C MET A 577 4.40 -15.83 -26.62
N ALA A 578 3.68 -16.31 -25.60
CA ALA A 578 3.51 -17.73 -25.30
C ALA A 578 2.75 -18.46 -26.42
N ALA A 579 1.69 -17.85 -26.96
CA ALA A 579 0.96 -18.39 -28.10
C ALA A 579 1.85 -18.53 -29.34
N LEU A 580 2.63 -17.48 -29.66
CA LEU A 580 3.58 -17.50 -30.76
C LEU A 580 4.66 -18.58 -30.54
N THR A 581 5.25 -18.63 -29.35
CA THR A 581 6.30 -19.59 -29.00
C THR A 581 5.81 -21.02 -29.13
N THR A 582 4.60 -21.30 -28.65
CA THR A 582 3.97 -22.64 -28.72
C THR A 582 3.87 -23.14 -30.17
N VAL A 583 3.60 -22.25 -31.13
CA VAL A 583 3.64 -22.58 -32.56
C VAL A 583 5.08 -22.77 -33.06
N LEU A 584 6.00 -21.90 -32.65
CA LEU A 584 7.41 -21.96 -33.09
C LEU A 584 8.16 -23.21 -32.61
N VAL A 585 7.82 -23.72 -31.42
CA VAL A 585 8.41 -24.96 -30.88
C VAL A 585 7.64 -26.23 -31.27
N SER A 586 6.51 -26.08 -31.98
CA SER A 586 5.71 -27.23 -32.40
C SER A 586 6.50 -28.17 -33.32
N PRO A 587 6.15 -29.47 -33.37
CA PRO A 587 6.81 -30.42 -34.26
C PRO A 587 6.77 -30.02 -35.75
N ALA A 588 5.78 -29.22 -36.17
CA ALA A 588 5.66 -28.73 -37.54
C ALA A 588 6.78 -27.73 -37.91
N VAL A 589 7.25 -26.92 -36.96
CA VAL A 589 8.31 -25.92 -37.16
C VAL A 589 9.66 -26.46 -36.67
N LEU A 590 9.69 -27.07 -35.49
CA LEU A 590 10.87 -27.60 -34.82
C LEU A 590 10.94 -29.13 -34.98
N ARG A 591 11.30 -29.57 -36.19
CA ARG A 591 11.27 -31.00 -36.57
C ARG A 591 12.12 -31.90 -35.66
N TRP A 592 13.37 -31.51 -35.37
CA TRP A 592 14.29 -32.35 -34.60
C TRP A 592 13.90 -32.46 -33.12
N SER A 593 13.58 -33.67 -32.66
CA SER A 593 13.16 -33.98 -31.29
C SER A 593 14.12 -33.49 -30.21
N ARG A 594 15.43 -33.49 -30.48
CA ARG A 594 16.46 -32.95 -29.57
C ARG A 594 16.14 -31.53 -29.10
N ASN A 595 15.82 -30.64 -30.04
CA ASN A 595 15.55 -29.23 -29.72
C ASN A 595 14.22 -29.08 -28.96
N ARG A 596 13.23 -29.93 -29.28
CA ARG A 596 11.95 -29.94 -28.58
C ARG A 596 12.12 -30.40 -27.12
N MET A 597 12.91 -31.46 -26.90
CA MET A 597 13.23 -31.94 -25.56
C MET A 597 14.09 -30.96 -24.75
N ALA A 598 15.03 -30.26 -25.39
CA ALA A 598 15.78 -29.18 -24.74
C ALA A 598 14.85 -28.05 -24.26
N PHE A 599 13.82 -27.71 -25.02
CA PHE A 599 12.81 -26.73 -24.59
C PHE A 599 11.94 -27.26 -23.44
N VAL A 600 11.55 -28.54 -23.45
CA VAL A 600 10.86 -29.19 -22.32
C VAL A 600 11.73 -29.14 -21.05
N ALA A 601 13.03 -29.44 -21.17
CA ALA A 601 13.98 -29.33 -20.06
C ALA A 601 14.03 -27.89 -19.53
N ALA A 602 14.07 -26.88 -20.40
CA ALA A 602 14.03 -25.47 -19.98
C ALA A 602 12.75 -25.09 -19.22
N VAL A 603 11.58 -25.60 -19.64
CA VAL A 603 10.30 -25.39 -18.94
C VAL A 603 10.32 -26.06 -17.55
N LEU A 604 10.86 -27.27 -17.44
CA LEU A 604 10.97 -27.99 -16.17
C LEU A 604 11.96 -27.31 -15.21
N PHE A 605 13.09 -26.82 -15.73
CA PHE A 605 14.04 -26.03 -14.94
C PHE A 605 13.42 -24.74 -14.41
N LEU A 606 12.63 -24.05 -15.26
CA LEU A 606 11.89 -22.86 -14.85
C LEU A 606 10.91 -23.18 -13.71
N LEU A 607 10.14 -24.28 -13.81
CA LEU A 607 9.26 -24.70 -12.73
C LEU A 607 10.05 -25.02 -11.45
N ALA A 608 11.19 -25.70 -11.55
CA ALA A 608 12.06 -25.96 -10.39
C ALA A 608 12.49 -24.66 -9.69
N LEU A 609 12.88 -23.64 -10.47
CA LEU A 609 13.28 -22.33 -9.96
C LEU A 609 12.11 -21.55 -9.34
N CYS A 610 10.92 -21.63 -9.96
CA CYS A 610 9.71 -21.02 -9.41
C CYS A 610 9.31 -21.64 -8.07
N PHE A 611 9.38 -22.97 -7.92
CA PHE A 611 9.01 -23.66 -6.68
C PHE A 611 10.09 -23.62 -5.59
N ALA A 612 11.27 -23.02 -5.86
CA ALA A 612 12.35 -22.86 -4.90
C ALA A 612 12.18 -21.59 -4.04
N THR A 613 10.99 -21.42 -3.44
CA THR A 613 10.60 -20.30 -2.57
C THR A 613 9.28 -20.65 -1.87
N THR A 614 8.72 -19.74 -1.09
CA THR A 614 7.45 -19.94 -0.38
C THR A 614 6.23 -19.81 -1.31
N ASN A 615 5.08 -20.31 -0.86
CA ASN A 615 3.77 -20.02 -1.45
C ASN A 615 3.11 -18.80 -0.77
N GLY A 616 3.92 -17.77 -0.53
CA GLY A 616 3.51 -16.58 0.20
C GLY A 616 2.61 -15.64 -0.61
N TRP A 617 1.61 -15.07 0.07
CA TRP A 617 0.73 -14.01 -0.44
C TRP A 617 0.72 -12.83 0.54
N TRP A 618 0.32 -11.65 0.08
CA TRP A 618 0.36 -10.43 0.89
C TRP A 618 -0.71 -10.42 1.98
N TYR A 619 -0.31 -10.03 3.20
CA TYR A 619 -1.16 -9.76 4.36
C TYR A 619 -2.27 -10.81 4.53
N VAL A 620 -3.54 -10.41 4.45
CA VAL A 620 -4.71 -11.28 4.66
C VAL A 620 -4.91 -12.37 3.60
N SER A 621 -4.31 -12.21 2.41
CA SER A 621 -4.41 -13.23 1.34
C SER A 621 -3.61 -14.50 1.67
N SER A 622 -2.74 -14.45 2.69
CA SER A 622 -1.95 -15.60 3.15
C SER A 622 -2.71 -16.53 4.11
N TYR A 623 -3.89 -16.14 4.58
CA TYR A 623 -4.55 -16.83 5.68
C TYR A 623 -5.05 -18.21 5.22
N GLY A 624 -4.65 -19.24 5.96
CA GLY A 624 -4.95 -20.64 5.66
C GLY A 624 -4.18 -21.27 4.48
N VAL A 625 -3.41 -20.50 3.71
CA VAL A 625 -2.73 -21.00 2.50
C VAL A 625 -1.64 -22.02 2.85
N PRO A 626 -1.56 -23.17 2.15
CA PRO A 626 -0.48 -24.15 2.35
C PRO A 626 0.89 -23.56 2.02
N PHE A 627 1.90 -23.88 2.83
CA PHE A 627 3.30 -23.48 2.63
C PHE A 627 3.52 -21.96 2.52
N ASN A 628 2.79 -21.16 3.32
CA ASN A 628 2.94 -19.70 3.32
C ASN A 628 4.36 -19.23 3.74
N SER A 629 4.94 -19.86 4.76
CA SER A 629 6.26 -19.51 5.33
C SER A 629 7.39 -20.48 4.98
N SER A 630 7.10 -21.53 4.20
CA SER A 630 8.06 -22.57 3.85
C SER A 630 7.98 -22.95 2.38
N MET A 631 9.01 -23.62 1.87
CA MET A 631 8.97 -24.16 0.51
C MET A 631 7.98 -25.33 0.41
N PRO A 632 7.20 -25.44 -0.68
CA PRO A 632 6.35 -26.62 -0.91
C PRO A 632 7.14 -27.93 -0.88
N ARG A 633 6.65 -28.91 -0.11
CA ARG A 633 7.25 -30.24 0.06
C ARG A 633 6.22 -31.35 -0.14
N LEU A 634 6.66 -32.47 -0.69
CA LEU A 634 5.91 -33.72 -0.85
C LEU A 634 6.72 -34.86 -0.23
N GLY A 635 6.19 -35.52 0.80
CA GLY A 635 6.89 -36.62 1.47
C GLY A 635 8.28 -36.25 2.02
N GLY A 636 8.45 -35.01 2.50
CA GLY A 636 9.73 -34.48 3.01
C GLY A 636 10.67 -33.90 1.95
N ILE A 637 10.46 -34.18 0.66
CA ILE A 637 11.28 -33.65 -0.45
C ILE A 637 10.64 -32.39 -1.02
N THR A 638 11.43 -31.37 -1.34
CA THR A 638 10.90 -30.13 -1.95
C THR A 638 10.38 -30.38 -3.37
N VAL A 639 9.27 -29.73 -3.72
CA VAL A 639 8.70 -29.80 -5.08
C VAL A 639 9.71 -29.28 -6.13
N SER A 640 10.54 -28.29 -5.76
CA SER A 640 11.64 -27.81 -6.60
C SER A 640 12.63 -28.92 -6.96
N THR A 641 12.99 -29.80 -6.01
CA THR A 641 13.89 -30.95 -6.24
C THR A 641 13.26 -31.96 -7.19
N VAL A 642 11.96 -32.20 -7.07
CA VAL A 642 11.22 -33.09 -8.00
C VAL A 642 11.27 -32.54 -9.42
N PHE A 643 10.95 -31.26 -9.62
CA PHE A 643 11.05 -30.62 -10.95
C PHE A 643 12.49 -30.59 -11.47
N PHE A 644 13.48 -30.43 -10.60
CA PHE A 644 14.89 -30.45 -10.97
C PHE A 644 15.33 -31.85 -11.45
N ALA A 645 14.87 -32.92 -10.80
CA ALA A 645 15.10 -34.29 -11.26
C ALA A 645 14.46 -34.56 -12.63
N LEU A 646 13.22 -34.08 -12.84
CA LEU A 646 12.55 -34.16 -14.14
C LEU A 646 13.29 -33.36 -15.22
N PHE A 647 13.79 -32.17 -14.88
CA PHE A 647 14.67 -31.39 -15.75
C PHE A 647 15.93 -32.18 -16.13
N ALA A 648 16.63 -32.76 -15.16
CA ALA A 648 17.84 -33.54 -15.41
C ALA A 648 17.55 -34.73 -16.33
N ALA A 649 16.46 -35.46 -16.10
CA ALA A 649 16.04 -36.57 -16.97
C ALA A 649 15.74 -36.10 -18.41
N ALA A 650 15.01 -34.98 -18.57
CA ALA A 650 14.72 -34.41 -19.88
C ALA A 650 15.98 -33.89 -20.59
N ALA A 651 16.93 -33.30 -19.85
CA ALA A 651 18.20 -32.81 -20.36
C ALA A 651 19.11 -33.98 -20.80
N VAL A 652 19.24 -35.03 -19.99
CA VAL A 652 19.97 -36.26 -20.35
C VAL A 652 19.37 -36.90 -21.59
N TYR A 653 18.03 -36.97 -21.70
CA TYR A 653 17.39 -37.48 -22.90
C TYR A 653 17.63 -36.59 -24.13
N ALA A 654 17.64 -35.26 -23.96
CA ALA A 654 18.01 -34.34 -25.04
C ALA A 654 19.49 -34.50 -25.47
N ILE A 655 20.41 -34.74 -24.53
CA ILE A 655 21.82 -35.04 -24.80
C ILE A 655 21.95 -36.38 -25.52
N TRP A 656 21.24 -37.41 -25.10
CA TRP A 656 21.22 -38.69 -25.80
C TRP A 656 20.71 -38.55 -27.24
N LEU A 657 19.62 -37.79 -27.46
CA LEU A 657 19.11 -37.44 -28.79
C LEU A 657 20.08 -36.58 -29.61
N HIS A 658 21.08 -35.96 -28.98
CA HIS A 658 22.13 -35.23 -29.68
C HIS A 658 23.11 -36.18 -30.38
N PHE A 659 23.43 -37.29 -29.72
CA PHE A 659 24.35 -38.32 -30.22
C PHE A 659 23.64 -39.45 -30.98
N ALA A 660 22.32 -39.58 -30.83
CA ALA A 660 21.52 -40.55 -31.57
C ALA A 660 21.24 -40.12 -33.02
N PRO A 661 20.93 -41.08 -33.93
CA PRO A 661 20.42 -40.80 -35.27
C PRO A 661 19.18 -39.88 -35.26
N ARG A 662 19.04 -39.03 -36.29
CA ARG A 662 18.04 -37.93 -36.31
C ARG A 662 16.57 -38.38 -36.36
N ASP A 663 16.33 -39.62 -36.76
CA ASP A 663 15.04 -40.31 -36.78
C ASP A 663 14.62 -40.86 -35.41
N ARG A 664 15.57 -40.96 -34.45
CA ARG A 664 15.26 -41.33 -33.07
C ARG A 664 14.56 -40.19 -32.34
N GLY A 665 13.68 -40.57 -31.39
CA GLY A 665 12.93 -39.61 -30.58
C GLY A 665 11.61 -39.13 -31.18
N GLU A 666 11.08 -39.81 -32.19
CA GLU A 666 9.72 -39.57 -32.74
C GLU A 666 8.64 -40.52 -32.16
N GLY A 667 8.98 -41.26 -31.10
CA GLY A 667 8.04 -42.14 -30.40
C GLY A 667 6.88 -41.39 -29.72
N ARG A 668 5.83 -42.13 -29.36
CA ARG A 668 4.58 -41.58 -28.78
C ARG A 668 4.82 -40.69 -27.56
N VAL A 669 5.71 -41.09 -26.65
CA VAL A 669 6.01 -40.37 -25.41
C VAL A 669 6.69 -39.01 -25.67
N ALA A 670 7.77 -38.99 -26.45
CA ALA A 670 8.47 -37.75 -26.79
C ALA A 670 7.55 -36.78 -27.54
N ARG A 671 6.69 -37.29 -28.43
CA ARG A 671 5.72 -36.48 -29.16
C ARG A 671 4.62 -35.92 -28.25
N ALA A 672 4.17 -36.69 -27.27
CA ALA A 672 3.19 -36.23 -26.28
C ALA A 672 3.77 -35.14 -25.37
N LEU A 673 4.96 -35.37 -24.79
CA LEU A 673 5.63 -34.42 -23.90
C LEU A 673 5.99 -33.09 -24.60
N THR A 674 6.31 -33.15 -25.88
CA THR A 674 6.74 -31.96 -26.66
C THR A 674 5.60 -31.28 -27.42
N ALA A 675 4.38 -31.79 -27.36
CA ALA A 675 3.26 -31.26 -28.14
C ALA A 675 2.89 -29.82 -27.74
N ALA A 676 2.81 -29.55 -26.44
CA ALA A 676 2.38 -28.27 -25.90
C ALA A 676 2.85 -28.03 -24.44
N PRO A 677 4.16 -27.95 -24.16
CA PRO A 677 4.67 -27.86 -22.79
C PRO A 677 4.29 -26.54 -22.07
N VAL A 678 4.17 -25.42 -22.80
CA VAL A 678 3.83 -24.10 -22.23
C VAL A 678 2.43 -24.07 -21.59
N PRO A 679 1.33 -24.41 -22.31
CA PRO A 679 -0.01 -24.39 -21.71
C PRO A 679 -0.17 -25.42 -20.59
N VAL A 680 0.57 -26.54 -20.61
CA VAL A 680 0.55 -27.51 -19.51
C VAL A 680 1.19 -26.92 -18.26
N ALA A 681 2.38 -26.31 -18.38
CA ALA A 681 3.04 -25.66 -17.25
C ALA A 681 2.22 -24.48 -16.68
N ALA A 682 1.69 -23.61 -17.55
CA ALA A 682 0.87 -22.49 -17.13
C ALA A 682 -0.47 -22.91 -16.52
N GLY A 683 -1.15 -23.91 -17.12
CA GLY A 683 -2.37 -24.49 -16.56
C GLY A 683 -2.14 -25.12 -15.19
N PHE A 684 -1.02 -25.85 -15.01
CA PHE A 684 -0.63 -26.39 -13.71
C PHE A 684 -0.46 -25.29 -12.66
N MET A 685 0.24 -24.19 -12.99
CA MET A 685 0.39 -23.06 -12.06
C MET A 685 -0.94 -22.40 -11.70
N VAL A 686 -1.82 -22.19 -12.68
CA VAL A 686 -3.17 -21.64 -12.43
C VAL A 686 -3.95 -22.55 -11.48
N CYS A 687 -3.91 -23.87 -11.68
CA CYS A 687 -4.54 -24.83 -10.76
C CYS A 687 -3.94 -24.75 -9.36
N VAL A 688 -2.61 -24.63 -9.22
CA VAL A 688 -1.93 -24.46 -7.92
C VAL A 688 -2.39 -23.17 -7.23
N PHE A 689 -2.54 -22.06 -7.96
CA PHE A 689 -3.01 -20.79 -7.39
C PHE A 689 -4.44 -20.91 -6.88
N VAL A 690 -5.36 -21.43 -7.70
CA VAL A 690 -6.76 -21.63 -7.32
C VAL A 690 -6.87 -22.60 -6.15
N ALA A 691 -6.16 -23.74 -6.18
CA ALA A 691 -6.15 -24.70 -5.09
C ALA A 691 -5.60 -24.11 -3.79
N SER A 692 -4.58 -23.25 -3.86
CA SER A 692 -4.01 -22.56 -2.68
C SER A 692 -5.05 -21.67 -2.00
N MET A 693 -5.76 -20.85 -2.77
CA MET A 693 -6.80 -19.96 -2.23
C MET A 693 -8.02 -20.73 -1.71
N VAL A 694 -8.49 -21.73 -2.47
CA VAL A 694 -9.62 -22.57 -2.04
C VAL A 694 -9.29 -23.33 -0.75
N ALA A 695 -8.10 -23.90 -0.64
CA ALA A 695 -7.65 -24.56 0.59
C ALA A 695 -7.59 -23.59 1.77
N GLY A 696 -7.12 -22.35 1.55
CA GLY A 696 -7.12 -21.30 2.56
C GLY A 696 -8.52 -20.98 3.07
N ILE A 697 -9.46 -20.74 2.14
CA ILE A 697 -10.87 -20.43 2.46
C ILE A 697 -11.52 -21.57 3.24
N VAL A 698 -11.39 -22.81 2.76
CA VAL A 698 -12.02 -23.99 3.39
C VAL A 698 -11.46 -24.25 4.78
N ARG A 699 -10.14 -24.09 4.97
CA ARG A 699 -9.49 -24.34 6.26
C ARG A 699 -9.79 -23.25 7.30
N GLN A 700 -9.96 -22.01 6.85
CA GLN A 700 -10.19 -20.86 7.74
C GLN A 700 -11.67 -20.66 8.08
N TYR A 701 -12.60 -21.28 7.36
CA TYR A 701 -14.02 -21.13 7.67
C TYR A 701 -14.33 -21.61 9.11
N PRO A 702 -15.03 -20.80 9.94
CA PRO A 702 -15.80 -19.62 9.57
C PRO A 702 -15.15 -18.25 9.81
N THR A 703 -13.86 -18.18 10.18
CA THR A 703 -13.15 -16.91 10.35
C THR A 703 -12.82 -16.24 9.00
N TYR A 704 -12.06 -15.15 9.05
CA TYR A 704 -11.73 -14.34 7.88
C TYR A 704 -10.98 -15.14 6.80
N SER A 705 -11.48 -15.01 5.57
CA SER A 705 -10.72 -15.25 4.35
C SER A 705 -11.20 -14.28 3.28
N ASN A 706 -10.36 -13.92 2.31
CA ASN A 706 -10.75 -12.98 1.25
C ASN A 706 -12.05 -13.39 0.55
N GLY A 707 -12.17 -14.67 0.19
CA GLY A 707 -13.37 -15.19 -0.48
C GLY A 707 -14.61 -15.11 0.38
N TRP A 708 -14.51 -15.44 1.68
CA TRP A 708 -15.64 -15.35 2.59
C TRP A 708 -16.06 -13.89 2.84
N ALA A 709 -15.10 -12.99 3.07
CA ALA A 709 -15.37 -11.57 3.27
C ALA A 709 -16.05 -10.94 2.06
N ASN A 710 -15.61 -11.25 0.84
CA ASN A 710 -16.22 -10.75 -0.40
C ASN A 710 -17.68 -11.23 -0.58
N VAL A 711 -18.00 -12.45 -0.15
CA VAL A 711 -19.37 -12.97 -0.18
C VAL A 711 -20.21 -12.34 0.94
N ARG A 712 -19.65 -12.23 2.16
CA ARG A 712 -20.32 -11.62 3.33
C ARG A 712 -20.60 -10.12 3.13
N ALA A 713 -19.83 -9.43 2.30
CA ALA A 713 -20.06 -8.02 1.96
C ALA A 713 -21.46 -7.76 1.38
N PHE A 714 -22.04 -8.71 0.63
CA PHE A 714 -23.41 -8.58 0.10
C PHE A 714 -24.49 -8.64 1.18
N ALA A 715 -24.17 -9.18 2.37
CA ALA A 715 -25.04 -9.26 3.52
C ALA A 715 -24.70 -8.21 4.60
N GLY A 716 -23.89 -7.19 4.26
CA GLY A 716 -23.53 -6.09 5.17
C GLY A 716 -22.26 -6.32 5.99
N GLY A 717 -21.40 -7.29 5.63
CA GLY A 717 -20.13 -7.53 6.32
C GLY A 717 -19.09 -6.41 6.15
N CYS A 718 -18.25 -6.23 7.16
CA CYS A 718 -17.20 -5.20 7.23
C CYS A 718 -15.77 -5.77 7.12
N GLY A 719 -15.62 -6.88 6.40
CA GLY A 719 -14.32 -7.49 6.17
C GLY A 719 -13.74 -8.07 7.46
N LEU A 720 -12.50 -7.68 7.79
CA LEU A 720 -11.76 -8.21 8.93
C LEU A 720 -12.28 -7.66 10.27
N ALA A 721 -12.97 -6.51 10.26
CA ALA A 721 -13.54 -5.88 11.46
C ALA A 721 -14.61 -6.75 12.16
N ASP A 722 -15.27 -7.64 11.42
CA ASP A 722 -16.28 -8.55 11.98
C ASP A 722 -15.64 -9.72 12.76
N ASP A 723 -14.43 -10.11 12.40
CA ASP A 723 -13.77 -11.32 12.94
C ASP A 723 -12.63 -10.98 13.92
N VAL A 724 -12.17 -9.73 13.97
CA VAL A 724 -11.24 -9.25 14.99
C VAL A 724 -12.00 -8.91 16.26
N LEU A 725 -11.60 -9.54 17.36
CA LEU A 725 -12.13 -9.34 18.70
C LEU A 725 -11.18 -8.45 19.50
N VAL A 726 -11.73 -7.48 20.21
CA VAL A 726 -11.03 -6.50 21.03
C VAL A 726 -11.50 -6.63 22.47
N GLU A 727 -10.59 -6.49 23.43
CA GLU A 727 -10.92 -6.25 24.84
C GLU A 727 -11.01 -4.73 25.08
N PRO A 728 -12.20 -4.15 25.32
CA PRO A 728 -12.34 -2.72 25.60
C PRO A 728 -11.66 -2.30 26.91
N ASP A 729 -11.79 -3.13 27.96
CA ASP A 729 -11.05 -3.02 29.23
C ASP A 729 -10.43 -4.38 29.57
N ALA A 730 -9.11 -4.47 29.51
CA ALA A 730 -8.37 -5.71 29.79
C ALA A 730 -8.33 -6.07 31.29
N ASN A 731 -8.86 -5.21 32.16
CA ASN A 731 -8.96 -5.47 33.59
C ASN A 731 -10.22 -6.24 33.99
N ASP A 732 -11.17 -6.40 33.08
CA ASP A 732 -12.37 -7.20 33.32
C ASP A 732 -12.09 -8.69 33.02
N GLY A 733 -12.83 -9.58 33.68
CA GLY A 733 -12.73 -11.02 33.44
C GLY A 733 -11.63 -11.76 34.21
N PHE A 734 -10.86 -11.09 35.09
CA PHE A 734 -9.94 -11.79 36.00
C PHE A 734 -10.70 -12.76 36.90
N MET A 735 -10.25 -14.00 36.93
CA MET A 735 -10.92 -15.05 37.69
C MET A 735 -10.59 -14.92 39.19
N PRO A 736 -11.55 -15.14 40.10
CA PRO A 736 -11.27 -15.13 41.53
C PRO A 736 -10.51 -16.40 41.93
N PRO A 737 -9.44 -16.29 42.74
CA PRO A 737 -8.76 -17.46 43.29
C PRO A 737 -9.66 -18.15 44.32
N LEU A 738 -9.52 -19.46 44.47
CA LEU A 738 -10.11 -20.18 45.59
C LEU A 738 -9.53 -19.68 46.92
N PRO A 739 -10.30 -19.70 48.01
CA PRO A 739 -9.79 -19.40 49.34
C PRO A 739 -8.64 -20.35 49.71
N GLY A 740 -7.59 -19.81 50.32
CA GLY A 740 -6.43 -20.59 50.76
C GLY A 740 -5.38 -19.69 51.43
N GLU A 741 -4.44 -20.32 52.12
CA GLU A 741 -3.27 -19.63 52.67
C GLU A 741 -2.17 -19.57 51.59
N TYR A 742 -1.78 -18.35 51.19
CA TYR A 742 -0.80 -18.10 50.14
C TYR A 742 0.41 -17.33 50.69
N GLY A 743 1.56 -17.46 50.01
CA GLY A 743 2.79 -16.77 50.38
C GLY A 743 2.81 -15.27 50.04
N ALA A 744 3.98 -14.65 50.12
CA ALA A 744 4.17 -13.21 49.88
C ALA A 744 3.78 -12.73 48.46
N LEU A 745 3.82 -13.64 47.47
CA LEU A 745 3.35 -13.36 46.09
C LEU A 745 1.82 -13.44 45.95
N GLY A 746 1.09 -13.74 47.04
CA GLY A 746 -0.35 -13.93 47.05
C GLY A 746 -0.80 -15.14 46.22
N PRO A 747 -2.08 -15.16 45.79
CA PRO A 747 -2.65 -16.29 45.04
C PRO A 747 -1.90 -16.63 43.74
N LEU A 748 -1.22 -15.67 43.11
CA LEU A 748 -0.44 -15.93 41.91
C LEU A 748 0.76 -16.85 42.19
N GLY A 749 1.41 -16.70 43.34
CA GLY A 749 2.54 -17.56 43.73
C GLY A 749 2.16 -18.89 44.40
N GLY A 750 0.90 -19.05 44.79
CA GLY A 750 0.45 -20.24 45.50
C GLY A 750 1.14 -20.43 46.86
N THR A 751 1.37 -21.69 47.24
CA THR A 751 1.93 -22.07 48.55
C THR A 751 3.45 -22.22 48.58
N GLY A 752 4.12 -22.30 47.43
CA GLY A 752 5.53 -22.71 47.35
C GLY A 752 6.29 -22.19 46.14
N ALA A 753 6.01 -20.96 45.69
CA ALA A 753 6.79 -20.35 44.61
C ALA A 753 8.29 -20.22 45.01
N VAL A 754 9.17 -20.69 44.13
CA VAL A 754 10.62 -20.62 44.27
C VAL A 754 11.19 -19.79 43.13
N GLY A 755 12.01 -18.80 43.44
CA GLY A 755 12.72 -17.98 42.44
C GLY A 755 11.88 -16.94 41.69
N PHE A 756 10.60 -16.80 42.01
CA PHE A 756 9.75 -15.72 41.52
C PHE A 756 9.76 -14.52 42.48
N SER A 757 9.76 -13.31 41.94
CA SER A 757 9.65 -12.05 42.67
C SER A 757 8.65 -11.09 42.01
N PRO A 758 8.09 -10.11 42.76
CA PRO A 758 7.14 -9.13 42.19
C PRO A 758 7.75 -8.22 41.11
N ASP A 759 9.06 -7.98 41.17
CA ASP A 759 9.80 -7.08 40.27
C ASP A 759 10.78 -7.82 39.35
N GLY A 760 10.60 -9.14 39.19
CA GLY A 760 11.49 -10.01 38.42
C GLY A 760 11.31 -9.88 36.90
N VAL A 761 11.35 -8.66 36.38
CA VAL A 761 11.22 -8.31 34.95
C VAL A 761 12.30 -7.28 34.59
N PRO A 762 12.99 -7.41 33.44
CA PRO A 762 13.95 -6.41 32.98
C PRO A 762 13.32 -5.03 32.79
N GLU A 763 14.13 -4.00 33.00
CA GLU A 763 13.78 -2.63 32.63
C GLU A 763 13.45 -2.53 31.13
N HIS A 764 12.53 -1.64 30.76
CA HIS A 764 12.08 -1.39 29.38
C HIS A 764 11.44 -2.57 28.64
N THR A 765 10.83 -3.51 29.37
CA THR A 765 9.92 -4.51 28.77
C THR A 765 8.60 -3.84 28.41
N VAL A 766 8.28 -3.75 27.13
CA VAL A 766 7.10 -3.04 26.58
C VAL A 766 6.14 -4.00 25.85
N ALA A 767 4.93 -3.55 25.54
CA ALA A 767 3.92 -4.40 24.90
C ALA A 767 4.18 -4.59 23.41
N GLU A 768 4.23 -5.86 22.96
CA GLU A 768 4.31 -6.26 21.55
C GLU A 768 5.45 -5.62 20.74
N ALA A 769 6.49 -5.14 21.42
CA ALA A 769 7.61 -4.45 20.82
C ALA A 769 8.90 -4.70 21.59
N ILE A 770 10.02 -4.54 20.90
CA ILE A 770 11.35 -4.56 21.50
C ILE A 770 11.85 -3.13 21.52
N ARG A 771 11.97 -2.56 22.72
CA ARG A 771 12.46 -1.19 22.90
C ARG A 771 13.92 -1.10 22.48
N MET A 772 14.20 -0.24 21.50
CA MET A 772 15.57 0.06 21.06
C MET A 772 16.05 1.38 21.67
N THR A 773 17.36 1.54 21.85
CA THR A 773 17.94 2.79 22.39
C THR A 773 17.73 3.98 21.46
N MET A 774 17.75 3.76 20.14
CA MET A 774 17.46 4.80 19.16
C MET A 774 15.96 4.99 19.02
N THR A 775 15.50 6.24 18.98
CA THR A 775 14.10 6.59 18.70
C THR A 775 13.64 5.95 17.39
N LYS A 776 12.42 5.42 17.39
CA LYS A 776 11.74 4.88 16.22
C LYS A 776 10.42 5.62 15.99
N PRO A 777 9.94 5.78 14.75
CA PRO A 777 8.62 6.34 14.48
C PRO A 777 7.51 5.36 14.87
N GLY A 778 6.32 5.88 15.19
CA GLY A 778 5.11 5.05 15.36
C GLY A 778 5.15 4.11 16.57
N THR A 779 5.92 4.48 17.60
CA THR A 779 6.04 3.73 18.86
C THR A 779 4.96 4.13 19.86
N ASP A 780 4.65 3.21 20.76
CA ASP A 780 3.72 3.43 21.86
C ASP A 780 4.38 4.27 22.98
N TYR A 781 3.57 4.84 23.87
CA TYR A 781 4.06 5.74 24.94
C TYR A 781 4.93 5.01 25.98
N ASP A 782 4.77 3.70 26.12
CA ASP A 782 5.52 2.86 27.07
C ASP A 782 7.03 2.79 26.78
N TRP A 783 7.48 3.18 25.57
CA TRP A 783 8.90 3.33 25.24
C TRP A 783 9.59 4.44 26.04
N ASP A 784 8.85 5.51 26.33
CA ASP A 784 9.35 6.74 26.96
C ASP A 784 8.77 6.93 28.38
N ALA A 785 7.90 6.02 28.83
CA ALA A 785 7.34 6.04 30.18
C ALA A 785 8.41 5.70 31.23
N PRO A 786 8.24 6.14 32.50
CA PRO A 786 9.10 5.73 33.60
C PRO A 786 9.15 4.19 33.73
N THR A 787 10.34 3.64 33.95
CA THR A 787 10.57 2.19 34.06
C THR A 787 10.02 1.58 35.36
N THR A 788 9.76 2.40 36.36
CA THR A 788 9.22 2.00 37.67
C THR A 788 8.07 2.92 38.08
N LEU A 789 7.03 2.33 38.65
CA LEU A 789 5.90 3.04 39.25
C LEU A 789 6.30 3.69 40.58
N LYS A 790 5.70 4.85 40.87
CA LYS A 790 5.92 5.56 42.15
C LYS A 790 5.22 4.90 43.34
N THR A 791 4.20 4.10 43.08
CA THR A 791 3.41 3.40 44.09
C THR A 791 3.41 1.91 43.76
N PRO A 792 3.69 1.04 44.74
CA PRO A 792 3.65 -0.40 44.53
C PRO A 792 2.22 -0.87 44.23
N GLY A 793 2.12 -1.95 43.45
CA GLY A 793 0.90 -2.68 43.17
C GLY A 793 0.50 -3.64 44.31
N ILE A 794 -0.46 -4.52 44.02
CA ILE A 794 -1.12 -5.36 45.04
C ILE A 794 -0.17 -6.31 45.79
N ASN A 795 0.88 -6.80 45.14
CA ASN A 795 1.88 -7.69 45.75
C ASN A 795 3.26 -7.03 45.91
N GLY A 796 3.31 -5.68 45.90
CA GLY A 796 4.54 -4.92 46.07
C GLY A 796 5.26 -4.56 44.76
N SER A 797 4.83 -5.09 43.61
CA SER A 797 5.47 -4.81 42.32
C SER A 797 5.43 -3.33 41.94
N THR A 798 6.53 -2.83 41.40
CA THR A 798 6.69 -1.47 40.85
C THR A 798 6.80 -1.48 39.32
N VAL A 799 6.62 -2.64 38.67
CA VAL A 799 6.70 -2.77 37.21
C VAL A 799 5.46 -2.18 36.54
N PRO A 800 5.60 -1.29 35.54
CA PRO A 800 4.48 -0.87 34.70
C PRO A 800 3.89 -2.05 33.91
N LEU A 801 2.57 -2.22 33.95
CA LEU A 801 1.88 -3.31 33.25
C LEU A 801 1.40 -2.88 31.84
N PRO A 802 1.39 -3.80 30.86
CA PRO A 802 0.94 -3.54 29.48
C PRO A 802 -0.59 -3.47 29.39
N TYR A 803 -1.12 -3.13 28.20
CA TYR A 803 -2.55 -3.18 27.84
C TYR A 803 -3.51 -2.40 28.75
N GLY A 804 -2.99 -1.46 29.56
CA GLY A 804 -3.79 -0.72 30.53
C GLY A 804 -4.19 -1.54 31.77
N LEU A 805 -3.50 -2.65 32.06
CA LEU A 805 -3.70 -3.42 33.28
C LEU A 805 -3.36 -2.57 34.51
N ASP A 806 -4.25 -2.58 35.50
CA ASP A 806 -4.14 -1.79 36.71
C ASP A 806 -3.26 -2.52 37.76
N PRO A 807 -2.07 -2.01 38.08
CA PRO A 807 -1.15 -2.65 39.03
C PRO A 807 -1.73 -2.74 40.46
N LYS A 808 -2.77 -1.96 40.78
CA LYS A 808 -3.46 -2.06 42.08
C LYS A 808 -4.41 -3.25 42.17
N ARG A 809 -4.77 -3.85 41.03
CA ARG A 809 -5.67 -5.00 40.94
C ARG A 809 -4.96 -6.27 40.46
N VAL A 810 -3.93 -6.13 39.63
CA VAL A 810 -3.25 -7.24 38.96
C VAL A 810 -1.87 -7.48 39.58
N PRO A 811 -1.63 -8.62 40.24
CA PRO A 811 -0.29 -9.00 40.71
C PRO A 811 0.60 -9.46 39.56
N LEU A 812 1.91 -9.42 39.80
CA LEU A 812 2.95 -9.88 38.88
C LEU A 812 3.92 -10.84 39.57
N ALA A 813 4.38 -11.87 38.87
CA ALA A 813 5.47 -12.72 39.33
C ALA A 813 6.44 -12.99 38.17
N GLY A 814 7.74 -12.71 38.37
CA GLY A 814 8.78 -12.98 37.37
C GLY A 814 10.09 -13.49 37.96
N THR A 815 10.93 -14.10 37.11
CA THR A 815 12.16 -14.82 37.50
C THR A 815 13.45 -14.06 37.22
N TYR A 816 13.39 -12.93 36.52
CA TYR A 816 14.60 -12.18 36.18
C TYR A 816 15.32 -11.65 37.43
N ALA A 817 16.62 -11.91 37.50
CA ALA A 817 17.50 -11.38 38.53
C ALA A 817 18.86 -11.03 37.93
N THR A 818 19.53 -10.00 38.45
CA THR A 818 20.89 -9.62 38.05
C THR A 818 21.98 -10.41 38.79
N GLY A 819 21.60 -11.17 39.81
CA GLY A 819 22.49 -11.99 40.66
C GLY A 819 22.58 -13.46 40.21
N PRO A 820 22.93 -14.37 41.14
CA PRO A 820 22.94 -15.81 40.88
C PRO A 820 21.59 -16.29 40.37
N GLN A 821 21.61 -17.00 39.24
CA GLN A 821 20.41 -17.64 38.69
C GLN A 821 20.10 -18.92 39.45
N GLN A 822 18.82 -19.28 39.53
CA GLN A 822 18.37 -20.53 40.11
C GLN A 822 17.16 -21.06 39.34
N VAL A 823 16.92 -22.36 39.43
CA VAL A 823 15.71 -22.96 38.88
C VAL A 823 14.51 -22.39 39.63
N SER A 824 13.57 -21.82 38.88
CA SER A 824 12.40 -21.16 39.42
C SER A 824 11.13 -21.94 39.06
N LYS A 825 10.23 -22.09 40.02
CA LYS A 825 8.97 -22.83 39.85
C LYS A 825 7.83 -22.11 40.54
N LEU A 826 6.70 -22.03 39.86
CA LEU A 826 5.47 -21.44 40.38
C LEU A 826 4.28 -22.31 39.94
N ALA A 827 3.43 -22.63 40.91
CA ALA A 827 2.11 -23.17 40.69
C ALA A 827 1.13 -22.24 41.41
N SER A 828 0.32 -21.52 40.65
CA SER A 828 -0.61 -20.57 41.25
C SER A 828 -1.71 -21.28 42.06
N ALA A 829 -2.48 -20.48 42.80
CA ALA A 829 -3.79 -20.87 43.29
C ALA A 829 -4.67 -21.40 42.15
N TRP A 830 -5.67 -22.20 42.50
CA TRP A 830 -6.78 -22.53 41.61
C TRP A 830 -7.69 -21.31 41.47
N TYR A 831 -7.93 -20.89 40.24
CA TYR A 831 -8.84 -19.82 39.86
C TYR A 831 -10.16 -20.41 39.36
N ARG A 832 -11.29 -19.87 39.81
CA ARG A 832 -12.62 -20.34 39.40
C ARG A 832 -12.89 -19.99 37.95
N LEU A 833 -13.06 -21.02 37.12
CA LEU A 833 -13.41 -20.87 35.71
C LEU A 833 -14.92 -20.61 35.60
N PRO A 834 -15.37 -19.55 34.90
CA PRO A 834 -16.79 -19.36 34.62
C PRO A 834 -17.31 -20.50 33.72
N GLY A 835 -18.64 -20.67 33.67
CA GLY A 835 -19.29 -21.63 32.77
C GLY A 835 -18.89 -21.40 31.31
N GLN A 836 -18.90 -22.47 30.51
CA GLN A 836 -18.62 -22.34 29.07
C GLN A 836 -19.74 -21.59 28.37
N ASP A 837 -19.37 -20.68 27.47
CA ASP A 837 -20.27 -19.98 26.57
C ASP A 837 -19.54 -19.63 25.25
N ASP A 838 -20.30 -19.22 24.24
CA ASP A 838 -19.79 -18.90 22.91
C ASP A 838 -19.12 -17.51 22.84
N ALA A 839 -19.42 -16.61 23.78
CA ALA A 839 -18.92 -15.22 23.79
C ALA A 839 -17.49 -15.13 24.36
N HIS A 840 -17.10 -16.08 25.20
CA HIS A 840 -15.84 -16.12 25.92
C HIS A 840 -15.02 -17.36 25.51
N PRO A 841 -14.43 -17.41 24.30
CA PRO A 841 -13.76 -18.60 23.79
C PRO A 841 -12.34 -18.84 24.34
N LEU A 842 -11.78 -17.91 25.12
CA LEU A 842 -10.38 -17.92 25.55
C LEU A 842 -10.22 -17.82 27.06
N VAL A 843 -9.13 -18.38 27.57
CA VAL A 843 -8.46 -17.94 28.79
C VAL A 843 -7.15 -17.28 28.37
N VAL A 844 -6.84 -16.12 28.93
CA VAL A 844 -5.66 -15.33 28.59
C VAL A 844 -4.78 -15.14 29.83
N VAL A 845 -3.48 -15.29 29.65
CA VAL A 845 -2.45 -14.93 30.63
C VAL A 845 -1.52 -13.92 29.99
N THR A 846 -1.36 -12.75 30.60
CA THR A 846 -0.36 -11.77 30.13
C THR A 846 1.00 -12.19 30.67
N ALA A 847 1.97 -12.34 29.78
CA ALA A 847 3.28 -12.87 30.12
C ALA A 847 4.39 -12.15 29.35
N ALA A 848 5.62 -12.31 29.83
CA ALA A 848 6.83 -11.86 29.15
C ALA A 848 7.97 -12.87 29.39
N GLY A 849 9.02 -12.79 28.58
CA GLY A 849 10.18 -13.67 28.65
C GLY A 849 10.19 -14.77 27.58
N VAL A 850 11.12 -15.73 27.71
CA VAL A 850 11.35 -16.81 26.75
C VAL A 850 10.38 -17.96 27.04
N ILE A 851 9.24 -18.02 26.36
CA ILE A 851 8.15 -18.96 26.66
C ILE A 851 7.93 -19.90 25.47
N ALA A 852 7.75 -21.19 25.75
CA ALA A 852 7.39 -22.17 24.74
C ALA A 852 5.91 -22.02 24.33
N GLY A 853 5.63 -21.97 23.04
CA GLY A 853 4.28 -21.73 22.54
C GLY A 853 4.10 -22.08 21.06
N ASN A 854 2.83 -22.19 20.65
CA ASN A 854 2.46 -22.48 19.26
C ASN A 854 2.06 -21.20 18.52
N SER A 855 2.42 -21.09 17.24
CA SER A 855 1.99 -20.01 16.36
C SER A 855 1.80 -20.49 14.93
N VAL A 856 1.02 -19.77 14.14
CA VAL A 856 0.79 -20.13 12.73
C VAL A 856 2.06 -19.95 11.89
N LEU A 857 2.85 -18.90 12.16
CA LEU A 857 4.00 -18.55 11.33
C LEU A 857 5.19 -19.49 11.57
N HIS A 858 5.47 -19.81 12.84
CA HIS A 858 6.66 -20.57 13.26
C HIS A 858 6.34 -22.01 13.68
N GLY A 859 5.05 -22.37 13.81
CA GLY A 859 4.63 -23.68 14.28
C GLY A 859 4.76 -23.81 15.79
N HIS A 860 5.96 -24.18 16.26
CA HIS A 860 6.28 -24.28 17.68
C HIS A 860 7.60 -23.57 17.97
N THR A 861 7.57 -22.62 18.89
CA THR A 861 8.76 -21.95 19.40
C THR A 861 9.12 -22.55 20.75
N GLY A 862 10.37 -23.00 20.91
CA GLY A 862 10.87 -23.53 22.18
C GLY A 862 11.16 -22.42 23.19
N GLY A 863 11.13 -22.75 24.48
CA GLY A 863 11.37 -21.81 25.57
C GLY A 863 11.09 -22.44 26.95
N GLN A 864 10.94 -21.59 27.97
CA GLN A 864 10.52 -22.00 29.31
C GLN A 864 9.03 -22.36 29.34
N THR A 865 8.61 -23.11 30.35
CA THR A 865 7.24 -23.65 30.41
C THR A 865 6.32 -22.65 31.10
N VAL A 866 5.29 -22.20 30.40
CA VAL A 866 4.12 -21.52 31.00
C VAL A 866 2.88 -22.17 30.42
N VAL A 867 2.18 -22.95 31.24
CA VAL A 867 1.02 -23.76 30.82
C VAL A 867 -0.16 -23.53 31.74
N LEU A 868 -1.37 -23.67 31.21
CA LEU A 868 -2.60 -23.60 31.98
C LEU A 868 -3.03 -25.02 32.35
N GLU A 869 -3.07 -25.34 33.64
CA GLU A 869 -3.56 -26.61 34.15
C GLU A 869 -5.02 -26.44 34.58
N TYR A 870 -5.91 -27.32 34.09
CA TYR A 870 -7.32 -27.32 34.48
C TYR A 870 -7.60 -28.44 35.48
N GLY A 871 -8.65 -28.28 36.30
CA GLY A 871 -9.03 -29.25 37.32
C GLY A 871 -10.53 -29.31 37.56
N THR A 872 -10.94 -30.42 38.16
CA THR A 872 -12.32 -30.70 38.57
C THR A 872 -12.39 -30.89 40.09
N PRO A 873 -13.55 -30.67 40.72
CA PRO A 873 -13.74 -31.00 42.12
C PRO A 873 -13.71 -32.53 42.29
N GLY A 874 -12.84 -33.01 43.18
CA GLY A 874 -12.74 -34.41 43.56
C GLY A 874 -13.86 -34.85 44.52
N PRO A 875 -13.95 -36.14 44.84
CA PRO A 875 -15.00 -36.69 45.72
C PRO A 875 -14.99 -36.11 47.14
N ASP A 876 -13.83 -35.66 47.60
CA ASP A 876 -13.56 -35.04 48.90
C ASP A 876 -13.63 -33.51 48.87
N GLY A 877 -13.99 -32.92 47.71
CA GLY A 877 -14.00 -31.48 47.48
C GLY A 877 -12.63 -30.87 47.16
N ALA A 878 -11.54 -31.64 47.18
CA ALA A 878 -10.22 -31.18 46.75
C ALA A 878 -10.14 -31.13 45.22
N VAL A 879 -9.40 -30.17 44.66
CA VAL A 879 -9.26 -30.09 43.20
C VAL A 879 -8.31 -31.17 42.70
N VAL A 880 -8.76 -31.96 41.73
CA VAL A 880 -7.95 -32.94 41.01
C VAL A 880 -7.54 -32.36 39.65
N PRO A 881 -6.24 -32.23 39.33
CA PRO A 881 -5.79 -31.80 38.01
C PRO A 881 -6.21 -32.77 36.92
N GLY A 882 -6.78 -32.27 35.82
CA GLY A 882 -7.22 -33.07 34.67
C GLY A 882 -6.24 -33.07 33.50
N GLY A 883 -5.49 -31.98 33.29
CA GLY A 883 -4.54 -31.86 32.19
C GLY A 883 -4.00 -30.44 32.02
N ARG A 884 -3.11 -30.25 31.03
CA ARG A 884 -2.42 -28.98 30.76
C ARG A 884 -2.58 -28.56 29.31
N LEU A 885 -2.64 -27.25 29.10
CA LEU A 885 -2.66 -26.63 27.77
C LEU A 885 -1.39 -25.83 27.52
N VAL A 886 -0.84 -25.98 26.31
CA VAL A 886 0.24 -25.14 25.77
C VAL A 886 -0.38 -23.90 25.15
N PRO A 887 0.17 -22.69 25.37
CA PRO A 887 -0.41 -21.46 24.84
C PRO A 887 -0.21 -21.34 23.33
N PHE A 888 -1.10 -20.57 22.69
CA PHE A 888 -0.74 -19.86 21.48
C PHE A 888 0.01 -18.58 21.84
N ASP A 889 1.23 -18.43 21.30
CA ASP A 889 2.12 -17.29 21.52
C ASP A 889 2.61 -16.76 20.16
N LEU A 890 2.13 -15.56 19.78
CA LEU A 890 2.46 -14.94 18.50
C LEU A 890 3.89 -14.42 18.43
N TYR A 891 4.45 -14.00 19.56
CA TYR A 891 5.71 -13.26 19.64
C TYR A 891 6.80 -14.09 20.34
N GLY A 892 6.75 -15.42 20.22
CA GLY A 892 7.73 -16.31 20.84
C GLY A 892 9.19 -16.02 20.42
N GLU A 893 9.41 -15.40 19.26
CA GLU A 893 10.74 -14.95 18.81
C GLU A 893 11.15 -13.58 19.38
N GLN A 894 10.27 -12.89 20.12
CA GLN A 894 10.51 -11.60 20.77
C GLN A 894 10.34 -11.75 22.31
N PRO A 895 11.31 -12.37 23.00
CA PRO A 895 11.15 -12.73 24.41
C PRO A 895 11.06 -11.51 25.34
N ASP A 896 11.72 -10.40 25.01
CA ASP A 896 11.75 -9.17 25.83
C ASP A 896 10.54 -8.25 25.58
N ALA A 897 9.36 -8.83 25.36
CA ALA A 897 8.11 -8.12 25.14
C ALA A 897 6.97 -8.73 25.96
N TRP A 898 6.14 -7.85 26.51
CA TRP A 898 4.84 -8.21 27.06
C TRP A 898 3.90 -8.66 25.95
N ARG A 899 3.21 -9.77 26.19
CA ARG A 899 2.26 -10.37 25.25
C ARG A 899 1.20 -11.20 25.95
N ASN A 900 0.06 -11.38 25.29
CA ASN A 900 -1.02 -12.23 25.79
C ASN A 900 -0.89 -13.67 25.26
N LEU A 901 -0.65 -14.61 26.17
CA LEU A 901 -0.72 -16.04 25.92
C LEU A 901 -2.19 -16.47 25.87
N ARG A 902 -2.58 -17.20 24.83
CA ARG A 902 -3.98 -17.55 24.56
C ARG A 902 -4.18 -19.05 24.76
N PHE A 903 -5.16 -19.42 25.57
CA PHE A 903 -5.58 -20.80 25.79
C PHE A 903 -7.02 -20.97 25.31
N ASP A 904 -7.22 -21.83 24.31
CA ASP A 904 -8.53 -22.10 23.73
C ASP A 904 -9.39 -22.90 24.72
N ARG A 905 -10.53 -22.33 25.14
CA ARG A 905 -11.44 -22.99 26.09
C ARG A 905 -12.10 -24.22 25.51
N SER A 906 -12.19 -24.36 24.20
CA SER A 906 -12.73 -25.57 23.57
C SER A 906 -11.86 -26.81 23.79
N LEU A 907 -10.59 -26.63 24.19
CA LEU A 907 -9.68 -27.70 24.58
C LEU A 907 -9.76 -28.06 26.08
N ILE A 908 -10.50 -27.28 26.87
CA ILE A 908 -10.75 -27.54 28.28
C ILE A 908 -12.05 -28.38 28.38
N PRO A 909 -12.03 -29.53 29.09
CA PRO A 909 -13.24 -30.32 29.33
C PRO A 909 -14.37 -29.49 29.95
N GLY A 910 -15.62 -29.73 29.53
CA GLY A 910 -16.78 -28.95 29.97
C GLY A 910 -17.13 -29.09 31.45
N ASP A 911 -16.60 -30.11 32.12
CA ASP A 911 -16.73 -30.35 33.56
C ASP A 911 -15.63 -29.68 34.40
N ALA A 912 -14.59 -29.11 33.78
CA ALA A 912 -13.54 -28.38 34.48
C ALA A 912 -14.10 -27.07 35.08
N THR A 913 -13.92 -26.89 36.38
CA THR A 913 -14.46 -25.72 37.12
C THR A 913 -13.38 -24.75 37.57
N VAL A 914 -12.10 -25.14 37.46
CA VAL A 914 -10.96 -24.34 37.91
C VAL A 914 -9.76 -24.48 36.99
N VAL A 915 -8.92 -23.45 36.97
CA VAL A 915 -7.65 -23.42 36.24
C VAL A 915 -6.53 -22.83 37.10
N ARG A 916 -5.28 -23.18 36.84
CA ARG A 916 -4.11 -22.54 37.47
C ARG A 916 -2.96 -22.41 36.49
N VAL A 917 -2.11 -21.42 36.72
CA VAL A 917 -0.89 -21.20 35.93
C VAL A 917 0.24 -22.04 36.54
N ILE A 918 0.91 -22.82 35.70
CA ILE A 918 2.15 -23.53 36.02
C ILE A 918 3.26 -22.89 35.21
N ALA A 919 4.28 -22.37 35.90
CA ALA A 919 5.42 -21.72 35.29
C ALA A 919 6.73 -22.33 35.82
N GLU A 920 7.61 -22.74 34.90
CA GLU A 920 8.92 -23.31 35.23
C GLU A 920 10.00 -22.66 34.37
N ASP A 921 10.99 -22.09 35.05
CA ASP A 921 12.22 -21.58 34.46
C ASP A 921 13.38 -22.46 34.92
N VAL A 922 13.80 -23.35 34.04
CA VAL A 922 14.85 -24.35 34.31
C VAL A 922 16.19 -23.96 33.69
N SER A 923 16.22 -22.84 32.96
CA SER A 923 17.46 -22.28 32.43
C SER A 923 18.15 -21.44 33.50
N LEU A 924 19.48 -21.45 33.49
CA LEU A 924 20.31 -20.57 34.32
C LEU A 924 20.95 -19.46 33.47
N THR A 925 20.54 -19.32 32.21
CA THR A 925 20.99 -18.23 31.34
C THR A 925 20.31 -16.94 31.81
N PRO A 926 21.04 -15.85 32.12
CA PRO A 926 20.42 -14.62 32.64
C PRO A 926 19.38 -13.94 31.73
N ARG A 927 19.35 -14.30 30.44
CA ARG A 927 18.36 -13.82 29.46
C ARG A 927 17.16 -14.74 29.29
N ASP A 928 17.22 -15.94 29.84
CA ASP A 928 16.08 -16.83 29.89
C ASP A 928 15.38 -16.54 31.21
N TRP A 929 14.32 -15.76 31.12
CA TRP A 929 13.46 -15.40 32.25
C TRP A 929 12.02 -15.53 31.81
N ILE A 930 11.10 -15.60 32.76
CA ILE A 930 9.65 -15.56 32.53
C ILE A 930 8.96 -14.67 33.55
N ALA A 931 7.85 -14.07 33.12
CA ALA A 931 6.95 -13.34 33.99
C ALA A 931 5.50 -13.62 33.61
N VAL A 932 4.62 -13.70 34.60
CA VAL A 932 3.21 -14.05 34.43
C VAL A 932 2.30 -13.18 35.28
N THR A 933 1.10 -12.94 34.78
CA THR A 933 -0.03 -12.38 35.53
C THR A 933 -1.09 -13.47 35.79
N PRO A 934 -2.12 -13.23 36.63
CA PRO A 934 -3.23 -14.16 36.78
C PRO A 934 -3.99 -14.39 35.47
N PRO A 935 -4.65 -15.54 35.32
CA PRO A 935 -5.47 -15.81 34.14
C PRO A 935 -6.78 -15.01 34.18
N ARG A 936 -7.24 -14.54 33.01
CA ARG A 936 -8.54 -13.90 32.81
C ARG A 936 -9.32 -14.53 31.67
N VAL A 937 -10.64 -14.48 31.74
CA VAL A 937 -11.55 -14.80 30.63
C VAL A 937 -12.03 -13.47 30.05
N PRO A 938 -11.52 -13.03 28.89
CA PRO A 938 -11.68 -11.65 28.42
C PRO A 938 -13.10 -11.37 27.91
N GLU A 939 -13.62 -10.19 28.22
CA GLU A 939 -14.86 -9.66 27.63
C GLU A 939 -14.58 -9.15 26.21
N LEU A 940 -14.99 -9.93 25.21
CA LEU A 940 -14.67 -9.68 23.82
C LEU A 940 -15.82 -9.01 23.07
N ARG A 941 -15.48 -8.02 22.23
CA ARG A 941 -16.39 -7.43 21.23
C ARG A 941 -15.72 -7.40 19.88
N SER A 942 -16.50 -7.45 18.80
CA SER A 942 -15.91 -7.25 17.47
C SER A 942 -15.34 -5.82 17.34
N LEU A 943 -14.33 -5.66 16.49
CA LEU A 943 -13.74 -4.36 16.21
C LEU A 943 -14.77 -3.40 15.60
N GLN A 944 -15.67 -3.91 14.75
CA GLN A 944 -16.76 -3.12 14.18
C GLN A 944 -17.74 -2.61 15.25
N GLU A 945 -18.09 -3.41 16.25
CA GLU A 945 -18.96 -2.97 17.36
C GLU A 945 -18.28 -1.94 18.28
N TYR A 946 -16.97 -2.08 18.48
CA TYR A 946 -16.22 -1.19 19.38
C TYR A 946 -15.90 0.17 18.74
N ILE A 947 -15.37 0.18 17.52
CA ILE A 947 -14.92 1.41 16.83
C ILE A 947 -16.05 2.05 16.02
N GLY A 948 -16.91 1.23 15.42
CA GLY A 948 -17.94 1.67 14.49
C GLY A 948 -17.37 2.21 13.17
N SER A 949 -18.15 3.10 12.54
CA SER A 949 -17.92 3.63 11.19
C SER A 949 -17.91 5.16 11.11
N SER A 950 -17.87 5.85 12.25
CA SER A 950 -17.88 7.32 12.31
C SER A 950 -16.64 7.91 12.98
N GLN A 951 -15.98 7.17 13.87
CA GLN A 951 -14.79 7.64 14.55
C GLN A 951 -13.60 7.66 13.57
N PRO A 952 -12.81 8.75 13.52
CA PRO A 952 -11.62 8.81 12.69
C PRO A 952 -10.56 7.80 13.13
N VAL A 953 -10.11 6.96 12.20
CA VAL A 953 -9.07 5.96 12.40
C VAL A 953 -7.89 6.25 11.49
N LEU A 954 -6.66 6.17 12.03
CA LEU A 954 -5.46 6.07 11.22
C LEU A 954 -5.27 4.60 10.82
N MET A 955 -5.74 4.25 9.62
CA MET A 955 -5.48 2.93 9.06
C MET A 955 -4.16 2.97 8.29
N ASP A 956 -3.18 2.18 8.70
CA ASP A 956 -1.94 2.04 7.95
C ASP A 956 -2.23 1.54 6.52
N TRP A 957 -1.37 1.90 5.57
CA TRP A 957 -1.66 1.67 4.16
C TRP A 957 -1.84 0.20 3.74
N ALA A 958 -1.30 -0.75 4.51
CA ALA A 958 -1.41 -2.18 4.21
C ALA A 958 -2.81 -2.75 4.52
N VAL A 959 -3.59 -2.11 5.41
CA VAL A 959 -4.78 -2.73 6.00
C VAL A 959 -6.11 -2.20 5.43
N GLY A 960 -6.10 -1.07 4.72
CA GLY A 960 -7.31 -0.34 4.34
C GLY A 960 -8.36 -1.15 3.55
N LEU A 961 -7.97 -2.12 2.72
CA LEU A 961 -8.93 -2.96 1.99
C LEU A 961 -9.65 -3.99 2.89
N ALA A 962 -9.01 -4.40 4.00
CA ALA A 962 -9.58 -5.35 4.95
C ALA A 962 -10.56 -4.68 5.93
N PHE A 963 -10.47 -3.36 6.08
CA PHE A 963 -11.31 -2.52 6.96
C PHE A 963 -12.10 -1.47 6.17
N PRO A 964 -12.97 -1.87 5.22
CA PRO A 964 -13.65 -0.93 4.33
C PRO A 964 -14.69 -0.05 5.05
N CYS A 965 -15.19 -0.47 6.21
CA CYS A 965 -16.25 0.23 6.95
C CYS A 965 -15.73 1.31 7.91
N GLN A 966 -14.46 1.28 8.30
CA GLN A 966 -13.87 2.25 9.22
C GLN A 966 -13.65 3.58 8.50
N GLN A 967 -13.96 4.69 9.17
CA GLN A 967 -13.77 6.03 8.61
C GLN A 967 -12.31 6.45 8.80
N PRO A 968 -11.53 6.65 7.72
CA PRO A 968 -10.17 7.19 7.87
C PRO A 968 -10.22 8.62 8.39
N MET A 969 -9.17 9.07 9.09
CA MET A 969 -9.04 10.48 9.42
C MET A 969 -8.92 11.32 8.13
N LEU A 970 -9.76 12.33 7.98
CA LEU A 970 -9.79 13.16 6.79
C LEU A 970 -8.84 14.34 6.94
N HIS A 971 -8.64 15.08 5.85
CA HIS A 971 -8.00 16.39 5.89
C HIS A 971 -8.73 17.35 4.96
N THR A 972 -8.73 18.63 5.34
CA THR A 972 -9.32 19.70 4.56
C THR A 972 -8.54 20.99 4.77
N ASN A 973 -8.30 21.73 3.70
CA ASN A 973 -7.59 23.02 3.74
C ASN A 973 -6.27 22.97 4.55
N GLY A 974 -5.54 21.86 4.49
CA GLY A 974 -4.24 21.67 5.14
C GLY A 974 -4.30 21.17 6.59
N VAL A 975 -5.47 21.04 7.20
CA VAL A 975 -5.66 20.53 8.58
C VAL A 975 -6.28 19.14 8.56
N THR A 976 -5.80 18.23 9.42
CA THR A 976 -6.28 16.85 9.55
C THR A 976 -7.27 16.69 10.70
N ASP A 977 -8.13 15.67 10.64
CA ASP A 977 -8.87 15.19 11.81
C ASP A 977 -7.89 14.55 12.82
N ILE A 978 -8.24 14.56 14.11
CA ILE A 978 -7.47 13.85 15.14
C ILE A 978 -7.99 12.40 15.24
N PRO A 979 -7.17 11.38 14.94
CA PRO A 979 -7.60 9.99 15.00
C PRO A 979 -7.79 9.54 16.46
N LYS A 980 -8.75 8.64 16.68
CA LYS A 980 -8.99 7.99 17.98
C LYS A 980 -8.31 6.64 18.10
N PHE A 981 -8.11 5.99 16.96
CA PHE A 981 -7.47 4.68 16.88
C PHE A 981 -6.47 4.62 15.74
N ARG A 982 -5.54 3.67 15.82
CA ARG A 982 -4.68 3.25 14.73
C ARG A 982 -4.81 1.74 14.50
N ILE A 983 -5.06 1.34 13.27
CA ILE A 983 -5.07 -0.07 12.85
C ILE A 983 -3.80 -0.32 12.02
N THR A 984 -2.99 -1.29 12.44
CA THR A 984 -1.70 -1.62 11.80
C THR A 984 -1.68 -3.07 11.31
N PRO A 985 -0.83 -3.43 10.34
CA PRO A 985 -0.60 -4.84 9.98
C PRO A 985 0.19 -5.57 11.09
N ASP A 986 0.55 -6.83 10.81
CA ASP A 986 1.37 -7.68 11.67
C ASP A 986 2.71 -7.02 12.04
N TYR A 987 3.35 -7.52 13.10
CA TYR A 987 4.56 -6.91 13.68
C TYR A 987 5.68 -6.64 12.68
N THR A 988 5.95 -7.58 11.78
CA THR A 988 7.07 -7.44 10.84
C THR A 988 6.77 -6.39 9.79
N ALA A 989 5.57 -6.44 9.20
CA ALA A 989 5.12 -5.45 8.22
C ALA A 989 5.02 -4.05 8.83
N LYS A 990 4.50 -3.91 10.06
CA LYS A 990 4.43 -2.62 10.75
C LYS A 990 5.83 -2.00 10.92
N LYS A 991 6.75 -2.79 11.47
CA LYS A 991 8.11 -2.34 11.82
C LYS A 991 8.96 -2.00 10.60
N GLN A 992 8.88 -2.81 9.54
CA GLN A 992 9.76 -2.69 8.38
C GLN A 992 9.17 -1.79 7.31
N ASP A 993 7.85 -1.80 7.12
CA ASP A 993 7.19 -1.18 5.98
C ASP A 993 6.33 0.03 6.37
N THR A 994 5.32 -0.11 7.25
CA THR A 994 4.37 0.99 7.48
C THR A 994 4.97 2.13 8.29
N ASP A 995 5.56 1.85 9.46
CA ASP A 995 6.15 2.87 10.33
C ASP A 995 7.28 3.66 9.65
N THR A 996 8.04 3.03 8.74
CA THR A 996 9.12 3.69 8.00
C THR A 996 8.61 4.48 6.78
N TRP A 997 7.47 4.06 6.22
CA TRP A 997 6.86 4.72 5.07
C TRP A 997 6.14 6.02 5.45
N GLU A 998 5.44 6.04 6.57
CA GLU A 998 4.59 7.15 6.99
C GLU A 998 5.13 7.92 8.20
N ASP A 999 6.45 7.88 8.43
CA ASP A 999 7.13 8.66 9.46
C ASP A 999 7.11 10.18 9.22
N GLY A 1000 7.30 10.96 10.28
CA GLY A 1000 7.33 12.43 10.17
C GLY A 1000 8.53 12.98 9.40
N VAL A 1001 9.64 12.24 9.35
CA VAL A 1001 10.86 12.66 8.63
C VAL A 1001 10.60 12.73 7.13
N ASN A 1002 9.81 11.80 6.59
CA ASN A 1002 9.45 11.76 5.17
C ASN A 1002 8.09 12.42 4.86
N GLY A 1003 7.51 13.12 5.84
CA GLY A 1003 6.26 13.86 5.69
C GLY A 1003 5.00 12.99 5.74
N GLY A 1004 5.04 11.89 6.48
CA GLY A 1004 3.90 11.02 6.73
C GLY A 1004 3.14 11.35 8.02
N LEU A 1005 2.02 10.64 8.19
CA LEU A 1005 0.99 10.95 9.20
C LEU A 1005 1.45 10.71 10.65
N LEU A 1006 2.46 9.85 10.87
CA LEU A 1006 3.00 9.63 12.21
C LEU A 1006 3.75 10.85 12.75
N GLY A 1007 4.22 11.74 11.87
CA GLY A 1007 4.78 13.03 12.29
C GLY A 1007 3.78 13.89 13.07
N ILE A 1008 2.48 13.71 12.83
CA ILE A 1008 1.40 14.41 13.54
C ILE A 1008 1.06 13.68 14.83
N THR A 1009 0.77 12.37 14.73
CA THR A 1009 0.25 11.61 15.88
C THR A 1009 1.29 11.42 16.98
N ASP A 1010 2.56 11.16 16.64
CA ASP A 1010 3.62 10.99 17.65
C ASP A 1010 3.84 12.28 18.45
N LEU A 1011 3.61 13.43 17.82
CA LEU A 1011 3.81 14.74 18.43
C LEU A 1011 2.63 15.19 19.30
N LEU A 1012 1.40 14.85 18.91
CA LEU A 1012 0.16 15.32 19.54
C LEU A 1012 -0.49 14.31 20.51
N MET A 1013 -0.27 13.01 20.28
CA MET A 1013 -1.01 11.92 20.91
C MET A 1013 -0.08 10.92 21.59
N ARG A 1014 -0.64 10.12 22.50
CA ARG A 1014 -0.01 8.92 23.06
C ARG A 1014 -0.74 7.69 22.55
N ALA A 1015 0.01 6.79 21.92
CA ALA A 1015 -0.52 5.50 21.49
C ALA A 1015 -0.37 4.47 22.61
N HIS A 1016 -1.41 3.65 22.77
CA HIS A 1016 -1.45 2.51 23.67
C HIS A 1016 -2.01 1.30 22.91
N VAL A 1017 -1.24 0.21 22.83
CA VAL A 1017 -1.70 -1.02 22.21
C VAL A 1017 -2.80 -1.67 23.04
N MET A 1018 -3.83 -2.18 22.36
CA MET A 1018 -4.98 -2.87 22.95
C MET A 1018 -4.87 -4.39 22.72
N ALA A 1019 -5.41 -5.18 23.65
CA ALA A 1019 -5.49 -6.62 23.50
C ALA A 1019 -6.52 -7.00 22.43
N THR A 1020 -6.07 -7.66 21.37
CA THR A 1020 -6.91 -8.10 20.25
C THR A 1020 -6.61 -9.52 19.79
N TYR A 1021 -7.61 -10.18 19.22
CA TYR A 1021 -7.57 -11.58 18.81
C TYR A 1021 -8.31 -11.78 17.50
N LEU A 1022 -7.83 -12.67 16.64
CA LEU A 1022 -8.58 -13.10 15.48
C LEU A 1022 -9.48 -14.28 15.87
N SER A 1023 -10.79 -14.11 15.71
CA SER A 1023 -11.79 -15.14 16.05
C SER A 1023 -11.40 -16.48 15.43
N ARG A 1024 -11.27 -17.53 16.26
CA ARG A 1024 -11.01 -18.93 15.86
C ARG A 1024 -9.66 -19.20 15.16
N ASP A 1025 -8.79 -18.20 15.00
CA ASP A 1025 -7.38 -18.38 14.59
C ASP A 1025 -6.46 -17.72 15.61
N TRP A 1026 -6.48 -18.27 16.83
CA TRP A 1026 -5.81 -17.71 18.01
C TRP A 1026 -4.28 -17.66 17.91
N GLY A 1027 -3.68 -18.43 17.00
CA GLY A 1027 -2.24 -18.47 16.76
C GLY A 1027 -1.76 -17.55 15.64
N ARG A 1028 -2.65 -16.70 15.09
CA ARG A 1028 -2.32 -15.75 14.02
C ARG A 1028 -2.16 -14.33 14.55
N ASP A 1029 -1.09 -13.67 14.11
CA ASP A 1029 -0.95 -12.22 14.18
C ASP A 1029 -1.72 -11.62 13.00
N TRP A 1030 -2.84 -10.96 13.29
CA TRP A 1030 -3.61 -10.24 12.28
C TRP A 1030 -3.09 -8.82 12.07
N GLY A 1031 -2.29 -8.30 13.01
CA GLY A 1031 -2.01 -6.90 13.20
C GLY A 1031 -2.38 -6.46 14.61
N SER A 1032 -2.51 -5.15 14.79
CA SER A 1032 -2.80 -4.59 16.11
C SER A 1032 -3.69 -3.35 16.05
N LEU A 1033 -4.35 -3.09 17.16
CA LEU A 1033 -5.16 -1.90 17.39
C LEU A 1033 -4.50 -1.06 18.49
N ARG A 1034 -4.29 0.23 18.22
CA ARG A 1034 -3.85 1.21 19.21
C ARG A 1034 -4.95 2.21 19.47
N LYS A 1035 -5.14 2.57 20.73
CA LYS A 1035 -5.92 3.71 21.16
C LYS A 1035 -5.01 4.94 21.26
N PHE A 1036 -5.50 6.08 20.80
CA PHE A 1036 -4.83 7.37 20.98
C PHE A 1036 -5.49 8.18 22.08
N ASP A 1037 -4.68 8.66 23.03
CA ASP A 1037 -5.08 9.64 24.04
C ASP A 1037 -4.35 10.97 23.77
N THR A 1038 -5.06 12.09 23.89
CA THR A 1038 -4.49 13.43 23.72
C THR A 1038 -3.56 13.78 24.88
N ILE A 1039 -2.42 14.41 24.58
CA ILE A 1039 -1.45 14.81 25.64
C ILE A 1039 -1.99 15.95 26.50
N VAL A 1040 -2.78 16.83 25.90
CA VAL A 1040 -3.43 17.98 26.53
C VAL A 1040 -4.87 18.08 26.04
N ASP A 1041 -5.77 18.53 26.91
CA ASP A 1041 -7.14 18.87 26.50
C ASP A 1041 -7.10 20.13 25.65
N ALA A 1042 -7.69 20.04 24.46
CA ALA A 1042 -7.73 21.10 23.46
C ALA A 1042 -8.93 20.89 22.55
N VAL A 1043 -9.39 21.99 21.93
CA VAL A 1043 -10.49 21.97 20.96
C VAL A 1043 -9.95 22.19 19.54
N PRO A 1044 -10.63 21.69 18.49
CA PRO A 1044 -10.28 22.05 17.12
C PRO A 1044 -10.27 23.57 16.92
N ALA A 1045 -9.29 24.09 16.20
CA ALA A 1045 -9.20 25.52 15.91
C ALA A 1045 -10.22 25.95 14.86
N ASP A 1046 -10.79 27.15 15.03
CA ASP A 1046 -11.53 27.82 13.96
C ASP A 1046 -10.55 28.34 12.91
N ILE A 1047 -10.60 27.79 11.69
CA ILE A 1047 -9.72 28.18 10.59
C ILE A 1047 -10.35 29.30 9.76
N GLU A 1048 -9.63 30.40 9.60
CA GLU A 1048 -10.06 31.51 8.75
C GLU A 1048 -9.80 31.18 7.28
N LEU A 1049 -10.88 31.02 6.51
CA LEU A 1049 -10.82 30.70 5.09
C LEU A 1049 -10.95 31.94 4.22
N GLY A 1050 -10.15 31.98 3.16
CA GLY A 1050 -10.21 32.97 2.10
C GLY A 1050 -10.01 32.35 0.73
N SER A 1051 -9.91 33.19 -0.30
CA SER A 1051 -9.60 32.73 -1.66
C SER A 1051 -8.66 33.69 -2.36
N ALA A 1052 -7.79 33.15 -3.22
CA ALA A 1052 -6.88 33.93 -4.04
C ALA A 1052 -6.76 33.34 -5.44
N THR A 1053 -6.91 34.18 -6.48
CA THR A 1053 -6.63 33.78 -7.86
C THR A 1053 -5.11 33.76 -8.08
N ARG A 1054 -4.57 32.61 -8.46
CA ARG A 1054 -3.13 32.40 -8.72
C ARG A 1054 -2.89 32.05 -10.17
N SER A 1055 -1.77 32.47 -10.74
CA SER A 1055 -1.33 32.01 -12.06
C SER A 1055 -0.80 30.57 -12.00
N GLY A 1056 -0.76 29.85 -13.11
CA GLY A 1056 -0.27 28.47 -13.15
C GLY A 1056 1.23 28.28 -12.86
N TRP A 1057 1.98 29.38 -12.73
CA TRP A 1057 3.41 29.39 -12.40
C TRP A 1057 3.74 30.03 -11.04
N TRP A 1058 2.72 30.49 -10.29
CA TRP A 1058 2.93 31.08 -8.97
C TRP A 1058 3.33 30.03 -7.92
N SER A 1059 4.20 30.42 -6.99
CA SER A 1059 4.67 29.58 -5.86
C SER A 1059 4.80 30.47 -4.61
N PRO A 1060 4.38 30.01 -3.42
CA PRO A 1060 4.64 30.72 -2.17
C PRO A 1060 6.06 30.47 -1.61
N GLY A 1061 6.89 29.70 -2.32
CA GLY A 1061 8.18 29.18 -1.87
C GLY A 1061 8.22 27.65 -1.81
N GLU A 1062 9.35 27.08 -1.38
CA GLU A 1062 9.55 25.63 -1.28
C GLU A 1062 8.94 25.05 0.01
N ILE A 1063 8.35 23.85 -0.10
CA ILE A 1063 7.95 23.05 1.07
C ILE A 1063 9.21 22.65 1.84
N ARG A 1064 9.13 22.75 3.17
CA ARG A 1064 10.18 22.27 4.07
C ARG A 1064 10.20 20.74 4.03
N ILE A 1065 11.31 20.17 3.56
CA ILE A 1065 11.48 18.72 3.39
C ILE A 1065 12.75 18.17 4.07
N LYS A 1066 13.56 19.03 4.68
CA LYS A 1066 14.82 18.67 5.34
C LYS A 1066 14.92 19.34 6.70
N ALA A 1067 15.60 18.66 7.63
CA ALA A 1067 16.02 19.22 8.91
C ALA A 1067 17.02 20.35 8.70
#